data_AF-A0A1Y5LDL1-F1
#
_entry.id   AF-A0A1Y5LDL1-F1
#
_cell.length_a   1.000
_cell.length_b   1.000
_cell.length_c   1.000
_cell.angle_alpha   90.00
_cell.angle_beta   90.00
_cell.angle_gamma   90.00
#
_symmetry.space_group_name_H-M   'P 1'
#
loop_
_entity.id
_entity.type
_entity.pdbx_description
1 polymer ?
#
loop_
_entity_poly.entity_id
_entity_poly.type
_entity_poly.pdbx_seq_one_letter_code
_entity_poly.pdbx_strand_id
1 'polypeptide(L)'
;MALEQVLKTTGQTMTDTLQIDRGTALRALYDEGVLIAEERKGRMPRYTVQRMVKCENRRQRMVALRLHKLLGSDDPEDQVTSDAGSSDPTPGGDSSNSSTPDVPSGPALFDGWLADLNSPAPGVASGDSSNEVMSLTSSHSEQEPEMAIETDAEGHFADGVQISPVSTCALCGGEDAGWQIDGLVMHLPCWWQSTAATRSAAAATGDTVGQDSPMVVDKLESAPVETTSPDTAAATPTIVATAETTQQPITTTPAPNPAAGEAPTTFTAPAAVLDVDGAWLPDGTRHDLAAPITHVGDVAELVATLNLGTWTSDKWSVPGQIWITDAMAQHVGIDTSSLGKRNRNDRIKELTAQSPFVTEALSEGWQLGGKEGDRLGTWTRVWKGETRGVWVALVSGMSQDPKEMPILGDSPAPAVLARRLSLLAGALRFPWAVSPASTGIDLMIAARPKEWKRVFASSDAEFAKKFQIFEADIDWSRTLSDDEAKCRYVHAFDRGGSYAAGIAGLELPIGEPVHHSNGLPFDRKLPGYWLVEIPECADWRLPNPLNPMGLSISEPKWVTTPTLERASSLGYEPEILEAYVWPDHGRVLVPWYERIRDARTVLDVKDDLDAQLAREQNKVIYTHTIGILNSDLHLAGRPGYSPERHHHIVAKSRANIMYRIAQIGEDTGQWPVAVTKDTVLYVSDESDPQLAWPGGPKQFGRGFGQYKPEGSALLAEHQQYLDSKGYRGKSDLIAPAEWMSADISAGSDS
;
A
#
# COMPACT_ATOMS: atom_id res chain seq x y z
N MET A 1 18.24 12.81 -33.79
CA MET A 1 17.31 13.68 -34.54
C MET A 1 16.94 13.18 -35.95
N ALA A 2 17.60 12.18 -36.55
CA ALA A 2 17.30 11.76 -37.94
C ALA A 2 16.05 10.87 -38.10
N LEU A 3 15.76 9.98 -37.14
CA LEU A 3 14.68 8.98 -37.28
C LEU A 3 13.27 9.61 -37.22
N GLU A 4 13.08 10.60 -36.36
CA GLU A 4 11.79 11.26 -36.15
C GLU A 4 11.37 12.08 -37.38
N GLN A 5 12.34 12.72 -38.05
CA GLN A 5 12.13 13.46 -39.30
C GLN A 5 11.80 12.51 -40.45
N VAL A 6 12.47 11.34 -40.52
CA VAL A 6 12.22 10.30 -41.54
C VAL A 6 10.81 9.71 -41.36
N LEU A 7 10.39 9.41 -40.13
CA LEU A 7 9.05 8.91 -39.84
C LEU A 7 7.97 9.93 -40.18
N LYS A 8 8.20 11.22 -39.90
CA LYS A 8 7.28 12.31 -40.28
C LYS A 8 7.17 12.48 -41.79
N THR A 9 8.29 12.39 -42.50
CA THR A 9 8.33 12.54 -43.97
C THR A 9 7.66 11.35 -44.66
N THR A 10 7.87 10.13 -44.14
CA THR A 10 7.26 8.90 -44.67
C THR A 10 5.74 8.86 -44.43
N GLY A 11 5.29 9.37 -43.28
CA GLY A 11 3.86 9.50 -42.96
C GLY A 11 3.13 10.52 -43.83
N GLN A 12 3.81 11.56 -44.32
CA GLN A 12 3.21 12.59 -45.18
C GLN A 12 3.10 12.17 -46.65
N THR A 13 3.82 11.13 -47.09
CA THR A 13 3.77 10.63 -48.47
C THR A 13 2.67 9.60 -48.76
N MET A 14 1.93 9.15 -47.73
CA MET A 14 0.83 8.19 -47.91
C MET A 14 -0.50 8.93 -48.10
N THR A 15 -0.82 9.22 -49.36
CA THR A 15 -2.02 10.00 -49.75
C THR A 15 -3.32 9.19 -49.71
N ASP A 16 -3.27 7.88 -49.45
CA ASP A 16 -4.44 7.05 -49.21
C ASP A 16 -4.29 6.25 -47.92
N THR A 17 -5.30 6.33 -47.06
CA THR A 17 -5.37 5.54 -45.82
C THR A 17 -5.54 4.08 -46.23
N LEU A 18 -4.52 3.26 -46.03
CA LEU A 18 -4.53 1.84 -46.38
C LEU A 18 -5.53 1.12 -45.46
N GLN A 19 -6.80 1.02 -45.87
CA GLN A 19 -7.81 0.27 -45.15
C GLN A 19 -7.57 -1.23 -45.36
N ILE A 20 -6.69 -1.80 -44.54
CA ILE A 20 -6.52 -3.24 -44.45
C ILE A 20 -7.52 -3.80 -43.42
N ASP A 21 -8.28 -4.82 -43.80
CA ASP A 21 -9.15 -5.49 -42.85
C ASP A 21 -8.33 -6.27 -41.82
N ARG A 22 -8.89 -6.41 -40.62
CA ARG A 22 -8.21 -7.03 -39.47
C ARG A 22 -7.72 -8.45 -39.77
N GLY A 23 -8.45 -9.22 -40.59
CA GLY A 23 -8.07 -10.58 -40.93
C GLY A 23 -6.82 -10.62 -41.82
N THR A 24 -6.78 -9.76 -42.82
CA THR A 24 -5.63 -9.63 -43.73
C THR A 24 -4.40 -9.10 -43.00
N ALA A 25 -4.55 -8.12 -42.10
CA ALA A 25 -3.46 -7.60 -41.29
C ALA A 25 -2.85 -8.67 -40.36
N LEU A 26 -3.69 -9.50 -39.70
CA LEU A 26 -3.22 -10.56 -38.82
C LEU A 26 -2.48 -11.67 -39.58
N ARG A 27 -2.94 -12.01 -40.79
CA ARG A 27 -2.26 -13.00 -41.62
C ARG A 27 -0.91 -12.48 -42.10
N ALA A 28 -0.83 -11.24 -42.57
CA ALA A 28 0.43 -10.63 -42.97
C ALA A 28 1.45 -10.57 -41.81
N LEU A 29 1.02 -10.14 -40.62
CA LEU A 29 1.90 -10.12 -39.44
C LEU A 29 2.34 -11.51 -38.98
N TYR A 30 1.51 -12.53 -39.20
CA TYR A 30 1.87 -13.92 -38.93
C TYR A 30 2.92 -14.45 -39.92
N ASP A 31 2.74 -14.17 -41.21
CA ASP A 31 3.64 -14.60 -42.26
C ASP A 31 5.04 -13.95 -42.10
N GLU A 32 5.09 -12.70 -41.61
CA GLU A 32 6.33 -12.00 -41.23
C GLU A 32 6.93 -12.46 -39.88
N GLY A 33 6.32 -13.43 -39.21
CA GLY A 33 6.78 -13.99 -37.92
C GLY A 33 6.67 -13.02 -36.74
N VAL A 34 5.99 -11.89 -36.92
CA VAL A 34 5.77 -10.86 -35.90
C VAL A 34 4.61 -11.26 -34.98
N LEU A 35 3.55 -11.84 -35.53
CA LEU A 35 2.37 -12.27 -34.79
C LEU A 35 2.58 -13.67 -34.19
N ILE A 36 2.34 -13.78 -32.88
CA ILE A 36 2.32 -15.05 -32.17
C ILE A 36 0.92 -15.65 -32.32
N ALA A 37 0.82 -16.75 -33.06
CA ALA A 37 -0.42 -17.51 -33.23
C ALA A 37 -0.33 -18.89 -32.57
N GLU A 38 -1.49 -19.47 -32.29
CA GLU A 38 -1.61 -20.86 -31.83
C GLU A 38 -1.76 -21.77 -33.06
N GLU A 39 -0.75 -22.59 -33.33
CA GLU A 39 -0.78 -23.53 -34.46
C GLU A 39 -1.76 -24.68 -34.19
N ARG A 40 -2.50 -25.08 -35.24
CA ARG A 40 -3.51 -26.14 -35.16
C ARG A 40 -3.27 -27.14 -36.25
N LYS A 41 -2.94 -28.38 -35.86
CA LYS A 41 -2.59 -29.45 -36.79
C LYS A 41 -3.72 -29.68 -37.82
N GLY A 42 -3.42 -29.42 -39.10
CA GLY A 42 -4.36 -29.60 -40.21
C GLY A 42 -5.44 -28.52 -40.36
N ARG A 43 -5.34 -27.37 -39.66
CA ARG A 43 -6.26 -26.21 -39.81
C ARG A 43 -5.46 -24.90 -39.86
N MET A 44 -6.11 -23.80 -40.28
CA MET A 44 -5.46 -22.48 -40.24
C MET A 44 -5.06 -22.11 -38.79
N PRO A 45 -3.85 -21.55 -38.60
CA PRO A 45 -3.39 -21.12 -37.28
C PRO A 45 -4.30 -20.05 -36.71
N ARG A 46 -4.51 -20.09 -35.39
CA ARG A 46 -5.39 -19.14 -34.73
C ARG A 46 -4.58 -17.94 -34.29
N TYR A 47 -4.80 -16.81 -34.95
CA TYR A 47 -4.08 -15.54 -34.80
C TYR A 47 -4.29 -14.81 -33.45
N THR A 48 -4.82 -15.51 -32.45
CA THR A 48 -4.92 -15.04 -31.06
C THR A 48 -4.46 -16.16 -30.13
N VAL A 49 -3.77 -15.80 -29.07
CA VAL A 49 -3.25 -16.71 -28.05
C VAL A 49 -3.86 -16.36 -26.69
N GLN A 50 -4.02 -17.35 -25.81
CA GLN A 50 -4.40 -17.05 -24.42
C GLN A 50 -3.18 -16.51 -23.67
N ARG A 51 -3.38 -15.39 -23.00
CA ARG A 51 -2.38 -14.77 -22.12
C ARG A 51 -3.05 -14.38 -20.81
N MET A 52 -2.29 -14.49 -19.73
CA MET A 52 -2.69 -13.99 -18.43
C MET A 52 -2.43 -12.49 -18.39
N VAL A 53 -3.48 -11.71 -18.16
CA VAL A 53 -3.38 -10.27 -17.91
C VAL A 53 -3.09 -10.11 -16.42
N LYS A 54 -1.82 -9.95 -16.07
CA LYS A 54 -1.33 -9.99 -14.67
C LYS A 54 -2.02 -8.97 -13.76
N CYS A 55 -2.34 -7.78 -14.27
CA CYS A 55 -3.03 -6.75 -13.49
C CYS A 55 -4.51 -7.03 -13.20
N GLU A 56 -5.13 -7.95 -13.95
CA GLU A 56 -6.54 -8.31 -13.78
C GLU A 56 -6.71 -9.75 -13.27
N ASN A 57 -5.60 -10.45 -13.04
CA ASN A 57 -5.50 -11.86 -12.68
C ASN A 57 -6.50 -12.76 -13.46
N ARG A 58 -6.66 -12.50 -14.76
CA ARG A 58 -7.55 -13.25 -15.65
C ARG A 58 -6.86 -13.62 -16.94
N ARG A 59 -7.19 -14.79 -17.50
CA ARG A 59 -6.72 -15.19 -18.83
C ARG A 59 -7.69 -14.68 -19.89
N GLN A 60 -7.16 -13.96 -20.87
CA GLN A 60 -7.91 -13.47 -22.02
C GLN A 60 -7.19 -13.86 -23.31
N ARG A 61 -7.96 -14.20 -24.36
CA ARG A 61 -7.40 -14.37 -25.71
C ARG A 61 -7.14 -13.02 -26.33
N MET A 62 -5.93 -12.81 -26.82
CA MET A 62 -5.53 -11.56 -27.45
C MET A 62 -4.56 -11.80 -28.60
N VAL A 63 -4.38 -10.76 -29.40
CA VAL A 63 -3.34 -10.66 -30.43
C VAL A 63 -2.03 -10.36 -29.69
N ALA A 64 -1.01 -11.21 -29.87
CA ALA A 64 0.28 -11.02 -29.23
C ALA A 64 1.38 -10.87 -30.30
N LEU A 65 2.21 -9.83 -30.18
CA LEU A 65 3.24 -9.50 -31.16
C LEU A 65 4.63 -9.64 -30.53
N ARG A 66 5.61 -10.05 -31.33
CA ARG A 66 7.04 -10.05 -30.97
C ARG A 66 7.60 -8.66 -31.17
N LEU A 67 7.64 -7.86 -30.10
CA LEU A 67 8.01 -6.44 -30.17
C LEU A 67 9.43 -6.21 -30.72
N HIS A 68 10.40 -7.08 -30.41
CA HIS A 68 11.77 -7.01 -30.95
C HIS A 68 11.85 -7.19 -32.48
N LYS A 69 10.86 -7.85 -33.10
CA LYS A 69 10.77 -7.97 -34.57
C LYS A 69 10.18 -6.73 -35.23
N LEU A 70 9.42 -5.93 -34.49
CA LEU A 70 8.84 -4.66 -34.95
C LEU A 70 9.80 -3.48 -34.79
N LEU A 71 10.64 -3.52 -33.75
CA LEU A 71 11.53 -2.40 -33.40
C LEU A 71 12.98 -2.58 -33.86
N GLY A 72 13.35 -3.77 -34.37
CA GLY A 72 14.73 -4.11 -34.69
C GLY A 72 15.56 -4.43 -33.44
N SER A 73 16.57 -5.28 -33.56
CA SER A 73 17.55 -5.57 -32.51
C SER A 73 18.82 -4.76 -32.77
N ASP A 74 19.16 -3.84 -31.87
CA ASP A 74 20.49 -3.23 -31.85
C ASP A 74 21.48 -4.26 -31.27
N ASP A 75 22.15 -5.01 -32.16
CA ASP A 75 23.39 -5.71 -31.82
C ASP A 75 24.57 -4.87 -32.33
N PRO A 76 25.62 -4.63 -31.50
CA PRO A 76 26.68 -3.70 -31.84
C PRO A 76 27.90 -4.44 -32.41
N GLU A 77 27.98 -4.69 -33.71
CA GLU A 77 29.28 -5.01 -34.35
C GLU A 77 29.38 -4.43 -35.78
N ASP A 78 30.53 -3.81 -36.03
CA ASP A 78 31.09 -3.32 -37.30
C ASP A 78 30.35 -2.20 -38.07
N GLN A 79 30.82 -0.95 -37.88
CA GLN A 79 31.61 -0.27 -38.94
C GLN A 79 32.23 1.06 -38.50
N VAL A 80 33.34 1.35 -39.17
CA VAL A 80 34.45 2.22 -38.79
C VAL A 80 34.41 3.55 -39.55
N THR A 81 34.86 4.60 -38.86
CA THR A 81 35.51 5.85 -39.33
C THR A 81 34.73 7.09 -39.83
N SER A 82 35.17 8.18 -39.19
CA SER A 82 35.70 9.45 -39.74
C SER A 82 34.76 10.63 -39.98
N ASP A 83 34.97 11.59 -39.08
CA ASP A 83 35.36 12.98 -39.33
C ASP A 83 34.36 14.08 -39.72
N ALA A 84 34.53 15.15 -38.92
CA ALA A 84 34.59 16.56 -39.27
C ALA A 84 33.27 17.35 -39.47
N GLY A 85 33.15 18.39 -38.64
CA GLY A 85 32.79 19.71 -39.15
C GLY A 85 31.62 20.43 -38.48
N SER A 86 31.91 21.19 -37.43
CA SER A 86 31.64 22.63 -37.31
C SER A 86 30.30 23.17 -37.87
N SER A 87 29.45 23.71 -37.00
CA SER A 87 29.21 25.16 -36.78
C SER A 87 27.79 25.44 -36.31
N ASP A 88 27.70 26.10 -35.15
CA ASP A 88 26.58 26.95 -34.77
C ASP A 88 26.69 28.27 -35.58
N PRO A 89 25.59 28.99 -35.88
CA PRO A 89 25.23 30.07 -34.95
C PRO A 89 23.72 30.42 -34.86
N THR A 90 23.36 30.91 -33.68
CA THR A 90 22.23 31.80 -33.33
C THR A 90 22.41 33.23 -33.94
N PRO A 91 21.60 34.31 -33.68
CA PRO A 91 20.32 34.52 -32.96
C PRO A 91 19.33 35.56 -33.62
N GLY A 92 18.19 35.85 -32.96
CA GLY A 92 17.39 37.11 -33.09
C GLY A 92 15.93 36.91 -32.66
N GLY A 93 15.40 37.51 -31.56
CA GLY A 93 14.90 38.90 -31.41
C GLY A 93 13.46 39.01 -31.95
N ASP A 94 12.39 39.49 -31.32
CA ASP A 94 12.19 40.53 -30.30
C ASP A 94 10.79 40.46 -29.62
N SER A 95 10.69 41.24 -28.56
CA SER A 95 9.65 41.60 -27.57
C SER A 95 8.21 41.97 -27.99
N SER A 96 7.25 41.88 -27.06
CA SER A 96 6.52 43.05 -26.51
C SER A 96 5.63 42.73 -25.29
N ASN A 97 5.66 43.67 -24.31
CA ASN A 97 4.91 43.71 -23.05
C ASN A 97 3.56 44.43 -23.21
N SER A 98 2.57 44.11 -22.36
CA SER A 98 1.68 45.11 -21.75
C SER A 98 1.09 44.60 -20.43
N SER A 99 0.95 45.49 -19.45
CA SER A 99 0.60 45.21 -18.05
C SER A 99 -0.61 46.01 -17.56
N THR A 100 -1.20 45.51 -16.45
CA THR A 100 -2.02 46.13 -15.37
C THR A 100 -3.55 45.85 -15.37
N PRO A 101 -4.25 45.84 -14.21
CA PRO A 101 -3.86 45.60 -12.79
C PRO A 101 -4.76 44.57 -12.02
N ASP A 102 -4.35 44.23 -10.79
CA ASP A 102 -4.85 43.22 -9.83
C ASP A 102 -6.28 43.38 -9.24
N VAL A 103 -6.92 42.22 -8.94
CA VAL A 103 -7.83 41.99 -7.79
C VAL A 103 -7.52 40.58 -7.23
N PRO A 104 -7.26 40.39 -5.90
CA PRO A 104 -6.73 39.13 -5.39
C PRO A 104 -7.83 38.09 -5.11
N SER A 105 -8.02 37.17 -6.06
CA SER A 105 -8.68 35.88 -5.84
C SER A 105 -7.67 34.93 -5.18
N GLY A 106 -7.95 34.43 -3.97
CA GLY A 106 -7.08 33.44 -3.32
C GLY A 106 -6.93 32.17 -4.19
N PRO A 107 -5.71 31.66 -4.42
CA PRO A 107 -5.50 30.62 -5.44
C PRO A 107 -6.11 29.27 -5.02
N ALA A 108 -7.14 28.81 -5.72
CA ALA A 108 -7.75 27.50 -5.50
C ALA A 108 -6.70 26.39 -5.67
N LEU A 109 -6.38 25.70 -4.57
CA LEU A 109 -5.42 24.58 -4.55
C LEU A 109 -5.93 23.33 -5.29
N PHE A 110 -7.19 23.30 -5.75
CA PHE A 110 -7.88 22.05 -6.09
C PHE A 110 -8.54 21.99 -7.49
N ASP A 111 -8.28 22.95 -8.37
CA ASP A 111 -8.96 23.04 -9.67
C ASP A 111 -8.39 22.11 -10.77
N GLY A 112 -7.33 21.34 -10.51
CA GLY A 112 -6.69 20.52 -11.54
C GLY A 112 -6.40 19.04 -11.22
N TRP A 113 -6.63 18.56 -10.00
CA TRP A 113 -6.03 17.27 -9.58
C TRP A 113 -6.96 16.05 -9.66
N LEU A 114 -8.29 16.23 -9.54
CA LEU A 114 -9.22 15.12 -9.27
C LEU A 114 -9.87 14.47 -10.51
N ALA A 115 -9.55 14.92 -11.73
CA ALA A 115 -10.09 14.32 -12.96
C ALA A 115 -9.37 13.03 -13.40
N ASP A 116 -8.11 12.83 -13.00
CA ASP A 116 -7.24 11.80 -13.60
C ASP A 116 -7.15 10.48 -12.81
N LEU A 117 -7.76 10.38 -11.63
CA LEU A 117 -7.75 9.14 -10.82
C LEU A 117 -8.68 8.04 -11.35
N ASN A 118 -9.55 8.35 -12.32
CA ASN A 118 -10.55 7.42 -12.88
C ASN A 118 -10.31 7.05 -14.36
N SER A 119 -9.17 7.41 -14.95
CA SER A 119 -8.87 7.11 -16.36
C SER A 119 -7.91 5.92 -16.49
N PRO A 120 -8.28 4.85 -17.20
CA PRO A 120 -7.31 3.89 -17.71
C PRO A 120 -6.43 4.57 -18.77
N ALA A 121 -5.16 4.20 -18.82
CA ALA A 121 -4.25 4.59 -19.90
C ALA A 121 -4.89 4.27 -21.28
N PRO A 122 -4.63 5.09 -22.32
CA PRO A 122 -5.34 4.95 -23.58
C PRO A 122 -4.97 3.66 -24.30
N GLY A 123 -5.97 2.81 -24.51
CA GLY A 123 -5.97 1.74 -25.51
C GLY A 123 -6.48 0.42 -24.98
N VAL A 124 -7.71 0.05 -25.33
CA VAL A 124 -8.11 -1.16 -26.09
C VAL A 124 -9.65 -1.19 -26.13
N ALA A 125 -10.20 -1.14 -27.35
CA ALA A 125 -11.63 -1.19 -27.61
C ALA A 125 -12.21 -2.60 -27.43
N SER A 126 -13.37 -2.69 -26.78
CA SER A 126 -14.22 -3.88 -26.67
C SER A 126 -15.14 -4.02 -27.88
N GLY A 127 -15.16 -5.21 -28.48
CA GLY A 127 -16.10 -5.59 -29.55
C GLY A 127 -16.95 -6.77 -29.11
N ASP A 128 -18.26 -6.58 -29.18
CA ASP A 128 -19.35 -7.48 -28.84
C ASP A 128 -19.48 -8.71 -29.76
N SER A 129 -20.03 -9.81 -29.25
CA SER A 129 -21.12 -10.56 -29.92
C SER A 129 -21.49 -11.86 -29.18
N SER A 130 -22.80 -12.00 -28.99
CA SER A 130 -23.56 -13.17 -28.52
C SER A 130 -23.96 -14.10 -29.68
N ASN A 131 -23.96 -15.43 -29.47
CA ASN A 131 -25.12 -16.33 -29.70
C ASN A 131 -24.81 -17.85 -29.55
N GLU A 132 -25.75 -18.52 -28.86
CA GLU A 132 -26.34 -19.87 -28.99
C GLU A 132 -25.54 -21.21 -28.94
N VAL A 133 -25.71 -21.89 -27.80
CA VAL A 133 -26.14 -23.29 -27.52
C VAL A 133 -25.85 -24.42 -28.53
N MET A 134 -25.11 -25.46 -28.09
CA MET A 134 -25.52 -26.89 -28.12
C MET A 134 -24.69 -27.73 -27.12
N SER A 135 -25.40 -28.55 -26.33
CA SER A 135 -24.86 -29.55 -25.39
C SER A 135 -24.56 -30.87 -26.09
N LEU A 136 -23.40 -31.49 -25.85
CA LEU A 136 -23.21 -32.96 -25.85
C LEU A 136 -22.06 -33.35 -24.91
N THR A 137 -22.37 -34.27 -24.01
CA THR A 137 -21.54 -34.91 -22.97
C THR A 137 -20.44 -35.81 -23.54
N SER A 138 -19.24 -35.78 -22.93
CA SER A 138 -18.34 -36.94 -22.80
C SER A 138 -17.19 -36.63 -21.83
N SER A 139 -17.03 -37.52 -20.85
CA SER A 139 -16.10 -37.53 -19.73
C SER A 139 -14.64 -37.77 -20.13
N HIS A 140 -13.76 -36.82 -19.78
CA HIS A 140 -12.38 -37.04 -19.32
C HIS A 140 -11.99 -35.82 -18.49
N SER A 141 -11.64 -36.01 -17.22
CA SER A 141 -11.18 -34.96 -16.32
C SER A 141 -9.73 -34.61 -16.67
N GLU A 142 -9.55 -33.67 -17.59
CA GLU A 142 -8.29 -32.93 -17.73
C GLU A 142 -8.31 -31.83 -16.67
N GLN A 143 -7.61 -32.04 -15.55
CA GLN A 143 -7.32 -30.99 -14.59
C GLN A 143 -6.44 -29.95 -15.27
N GLU A 144 -7.02 -28.79 -15.59
CA GLU A 144 -6.28 -27.61 -16.02
C GLU A 144 -5.41 -27.11 -14.85
N PRO A 145 -4.13 -26.73 -15.09
CA PRO A 145 -3.22 -26.34 -14.01
C PRO A 145 -3.64 -25.01 -13.35
N GLU A 146 -3.75 -25.05 -12.02
CA GLU A 146 -4.02 -23.91 -11.14
C GLU A 146 -2.71 -23.14 -10.84
N MET A 147 -2.48 -22.03 -11.57
CA MET A 147 -1.48 -20.97 -11.35
C MET A 147 0.04 -21.18 -11.62
N ALA A 148 0.61 -20.02 -12.00
CA ALA A 148 1.99 -19.48 -12.02
C ALA A 148 3.17 -20.35 -12.50
N ILE A 149 3.84 -19.80 -13.52
CA ILE A 149 5.18 -20.17 -13.96
C ILE A 149 6.15 -19.60 -12.93
N GLU A 150 6.85 -20.48 -12.21
CA GLU A 150 7.77 -20.10 -11.13
C GLU A 150 9.22 -20.19 -11.63
N THR A 151 10.06 -19.21 -11.29
CA THR A 151 11.49 -19.22 -11.66
C THR A 151 12.34 -19.90 -10.60
N ASP A 152 13.20 -20.81 -11.02
CA ASP A 152 14.26 -21.35 -10.17
C ASP A 152 15.37 -20.30 -9.90
N ALA A 153 16.44 -20.70 -9.19
CA ALA A 153 17.53 -19.80 -8.82
C ALA A 153 18.35 -19.28 -10.03
N GLU A 154 18.21 -19.91 -11.19
CA GLU A 154 18.88 -19.56 -12.45
C GLU A 154 17.92 -18.87 -13.44
N GLY A 155 16.68 -18.59 -13.01
CA GLY A 155 15.66 -17.97 -13.85
C GLY A 155 15.00 -18.94 -14.84
N HIS A 156 15.16 -20.25 -14.68
CA HIS A 156 14.47 -21.26 -15.47
C HIS A 156 13.01 -21.40 -15.03
N PHE A 157 12.13 -21.46 -16.01
CA PHE A 157 10.69 -21.43 -15.84
C PHE A 157 10.09 -22.83 -16.03
N ALA A 158 9.27 -23.27 -15.08
CA ALA A 158 8.50 -24.50 -15.21
C ALA A 158 7.07 -24.35 -14.68
N ASP A 159 6.18 -25.18 -15.21
CA ASP A 159 4.81 -25.30 -14.72
C ASP A 159 4.78 -26.27 -13.53
N GLY A 160 4.14 -25.84 -12.44
CA GLY A 160 3.92 -26.68 -11.25
C GLY A 160 2.50 -27.19 -11.16
N VAL A 161 2.34 -28.45 -10.75
CA VAL A 161 1.03 -29.06 -10.47
C VAL A 161 0.94 -29.41 -8.99
N GLN A 162 -0.13 -28.97 -8.32
CA GLN A 162 -0.35 -29.36 -6.94
C GLN A 162 -0.80 -30.82 -6.86
N ILE A 163 -0.17 -31.61 -5.99
CA ILE A 163 -0.46 -33.03 -5.78
C ILE A 163 -1.09 -33.26 -4.40
N SER A 164 -2.04 -34.19 -4.34
CA SER A 164 -2.66 -34.67 -3.11
C SER A 164 -2.89 -36.20 -3.23
N PRO A 165 -2.47 -37.03 -2.25
CA PRO A 165 -1.76 -36.63 -1.03
C PRO A 165 -0.37 -36.05 -1.34
N VAL A 166 0.12 -35.20 -0.44
CA VAL A 166 1.50 -34.68 -0.48
C VAL A 166 2.50 -35.82 -0.36
N SER A 167 3.71 -35.62 -0.88
CA SER A 167 4.75 -36.66 -0.92
C SER A 167 6.12 -36.09 -0.52
N THR A 168 7.18 -36.89 -0.59
CA THR A 168 8.53 -36.48 -0.19
C THR A 168 9.16 -35.55 -1.23
N CYS A 169 9.79 -34.47 -0.79
CA CYS A 169 10.51 -33.53 -1.65
C CYS A 169 11.78 -34.16 -2.22
N ALA A 170 11.94 -34.16 -3.54
CA ALA A 170 13.10 -34.68 -4.26
C ALA A 170 14.39 -33.91 -3.97
N LEU A 171 14.31 -32.64 -3.55
CA LEU A 171 15.49 -31.80 -3.30
C LEU A 171 15.99 -31.87 -1.85
N CYS A 172 15.08 -31.82 -0.87
CA CYS A 172 15.46 -31.77 0.55
C CYS A 172 15.15 -33.06 1.33
N GLY A 173 14.42 -34.01 0.73
CA GLY A 173 13.99 -35.25 1.40
C GLY A 173 12.91 -35.07 2.48
N GLY A 174 12.40 -33.85 2.69
CA GLY A 174 11.35 -33.56 3.66
C GLY A 174 9.96 -34.02 3.19
N GLU A 175 9.09 -34.34 4.13
CA GLU A 175 7.68 -34.70 3.88
C GLU A 175 6.85 -33.46 3.47
N ASP A 176 5.57 -33.66 3.12
CA ASP A 176 4.61 -32.60 2.77
C ASP A 176 4.92 -31.76 1.52
N ALA A 177 5.67 -32.29 0.55
CA ALA A 177 5.81 -31.66 -0.76
C ALA A 177 4.54 -31.87 -1.59
N GLY A 178 3.80 -30.78 -1.76
CA GLY A 178 2.55 -30.74 -2.50
C GLY A 178 2.67 -30.31 -3.95
N TRP A 179 3.86 -30.18 -4.54
CA TRP A 179 4.02 -29.69 -5.90
C TRP A 179 4.89 -30.61 -6.76
N GLN A 180 4.45 -30.89 -7.99
CA GLN A 180 5.24 -31.55 -9.01
C GLN A 180 5.66 -30.51 -10.06
N ILE A 181 6.96 -30.25 -10.18
CA ILE A 181 7.53 -29.21 -11.04
C ILE A 181 8.66 -29.85 -11.85
N ASP A 182 8.62 -29.76 -13.19
CA ASP A 182 9.54 -30.47 -14.10
C ASP A 182 9.68 -31.98 -13.80
N GLY A 183 8.58 -32.62 -13.39
CA GLY A 183 8.55 -34.07 -13.11
C GLY A 183 9.08 -34.49 -11.74
N LEU A 184 9.57 -33.54 -10.93
CA LEU A 184 10.05 -33.78 -9.57
C LEU A 184 9.04 -33.27 -8.55
N VAL A 185 8.74 -34.08 -7.53
CA VAL A 185 7.91 -33.65 -6.40
C VAL A 185 8.77 -32.82 -5.46
N MET A 186 8.39 -31.59 -5.15
CA MET A 186 9.14 -30.71 -4.26
C MET A 186 8.27 -29.63 -3.61
N HIS A 187 8.81 -28.95 -2.60
CA HIS A 187 8.20 -27.72 -2.11
C HIS A 187 8.48 -26.58 -3.09
N LEU A 188 7.56 -25.62 -3.24
CA LEU A 188 7.79 -24.40 -4.02
C LEU A 188 9.07 -23.63 -3.58
N PRO A 189 9.37 -23.49 -2.27
CA PRO A 189 10.64 -22.94 -1.82
C PRO A 189 11.89 -23.70 -2.30
N CYS A 190 11.80 -25.03 -2.40
CA CYS A 190 12.89 -25.85 -2.93
C CYS A 190 13.06 -25.63 -4.44
N TRP A 191 11.97 -25.44 -5.18
CA TRP A 191 12.03 -25.10 -6.60
C TRP A 191 12.76 -23.77 -6.84
N TRP A 192 12.37 -22.71 -6.12
CA TRP A 192 12.98 -21.37 -6.26
C TRP A 192 14.48 -21.34 -5.96
N GLN A 193 14.97 -22.27 -5.13
CA GLN A 193 16.38 -22.38 -4.75
C GLN A 193 17.14 -23.42 -5.56
N SER A 194 16.45 -24.21 -6.39
CA SER A 194 17.08 -25.24 -7.18
C SER A 194 17.77 -24.65 -8.41
N THR A 195 18.91 -25.22 -8.76
CA THR A 195 19.58 -25.04 -10.06
C THR A 195 19.38 -26.28 -10.92
N ALA A 196 19.61 -26.16 -12.23
CA ALA A 196 19.58 -27.32 -13.13
C ALA A 196 20.48 -28.47 -12.64
N ALA A 197 21.63 -28.14 -12.03
CA ALA A 197 22.56 -29.11 -11.46
C ALA A 197 21.97 -29.85 -10.25
N THR A 198 21.37 -29.12 -9.30
CA THR A 198 20.75 -29.74 -8.11
C THR A 198 19.53 -30.60 -8.45
N ARG A 199 18.72 -30.19 -9.43
CA ARG A 199 17.59 -30.99 -9.91
C ARG A 199 18.02 -32.25 -10.65
N SER A 200 19.10 -32.15 -11.44
CA SER A 200 19.67 -33.33 -12.11
C SER A 200 20.22 -34.35 -11.12
N ALA A 201 20.85 -33.87 -10.03
CA ALA A 201 21.32 -34.74 -8.94
C ALA A 201 20.15 -35.42 -8.20
N ALA A 202 19.07 -34.67 -7.90
CA ALA A 202 17.86 -35.18 -7.27
C ALA A 202 17.11 -36.21 -8.16
N ALA A 203 17.06 -35.96 -9.47
CA ALA A 203 16.45 -36.88 -10.44
C ALA A 203 17.24 -38.20 -10.56
N ALA A 204 18.58 -38.14 -10.45
CA ALA A 204 19.44 -39.32 -10.52
C ALA A 204 19.33 -40.24 -9.28
N THR A 205 18.92 -39.70 -8.13
CA THR A 205 18.71 -40.49 -6.89
C THR A 205 17.35 -41.21 -6.83
N GLY A 206 16.46 -40.97 -7.80
CA GLY A 206 15.11 -41.56 -7.83
C GLY A 206 15.02 -43.02 -8.29
N ASP A 207 16.11 -43.63 -8.76
CA ASP A 207 16.10 -44.96 -9.39
C ASP A 207 16.98 -46.03 -8.70
N THR A 208 17.55 -45.77 -7.53
CA THR A 208 18.32 -46.80 -6.78
C THR A 208 18.05 -46.76 -5.28
N VAL A 209 17.03 -47.52 -4.86
CA VAL A 209 16.98 -48.06 -3.49
C VAL A 209 17.90 -49.27 -3.43
N GLY A 210 18.99 -49.16 -2.66
CA GLY A 210 19.71 -50.29 -2.09
C GLY A 210 21.21 -50.34 -2.41
N GLN A 211 22.05 -49.91 -1.46
CA GLN A 211 23.07 -50.74 -0.80
C GLN A 211 24.04 -49.89 0.05
N ASP A 212 24.15 -50.30 1.33
CA ASP A 212 25.31 -50.28 2.23
C ASP A 212 26.40 -49.18 2.12
N SER A 213 26.43 -48.33 3.16
CA SER A 213 27.57 -47.92 4.03
C SER A 213 29.02 -48.16 3.55
N PRO A 214 30.00 -47.26 3.87
CA PRO A 214 30.33 -47.05 5.28
C PRO A 214 30.78 -45.65 5.73
N MET A 215 30.57 -45.49 7.03
CA MET A 215 31.27 -44.64 8.00
C MET A 215 32.70 -44.26 7.62
N VAL A 216 33.00 -42.96 7.66
CA VAL A 216 34.33 -42.47 8.04
C VAL A 216 34.16 -41.77 9.39
N VAL A 217 34.59 -42.50 10.42
CA VAL A 217 34.95 -41.96 11.72
C VAL A 217 36.20 -41.13 11.49
N ASP A 218 36.16 -39.84 11.81
CA ASP A 218 37.39 -39.18 12.21
C ASP A 218 37.24 -38.46 13.53
N LYS A 219 38.27 -38.68 14.32
CA LYS A 219 38.34 -38.63 15.76
C LYS A 219 39.11 -37.36 16.10
N LEU A 220 38.51 -36.43 16.84
CA LEU A 220 39.30 -35.39 17.50
C LEU A 220 39.02 -35.35 18.99
N GLU A 221 40.14 -35.48 19.66
CA GLU A 221 40.41 -35.75 21.05
C GLU A 221 40.25 -34.47 21.89
N SER A 222 39.89 -34.69 23.15
CA SER A 222 39.58 -33.70 24.16
C SER A 222 40.80 -32.98 24.77
N ALA A 223 40.53 -31.73 25.19
CA ALA A 223 41.00 -31.01 26.39
C ALA A 223 42.35 -30.24 26.33
N PRO A 224 42.62 -29.25 27.23
CA PRO A 224 41.77 -28.70 28.30
C PRO A 224 41.65 -27.15 28.36
N VAL A 225 40.73 -26.75 29.23
CA VAL A 225 40.46 -25.42 29.83
C VAL A 225 41.70 -24.82 30.51
N GLU A 226 41.89 -23.50 30.40
CA GLU A 226 42.46 -22.73 31.51
C GLU A 226 41.91 -21.28 31.59
N THR A 227 41.17 -21.07 32.67
CA THR A 227 40.76 -19.83 33.33
C THR A 227 41.93 -18.88 33.60
N THR A 228 41.71 -17.57 33.53
CA THR A 228 42.12 -16.63 34.60
C THR A 228 41.48 -15.25 34.41
N SER A 229 40.69 -14.84 35.40
CA SER A 229 40.51 -13.42 35.79
C SER A 229 41.72 -12.97 36.62
N PRO A 230 41.88 -11.66 36.84
CA PRO A 230 41.59 -11.19 38.20
C PRO A 230 40.91 -9.81 38.31
N ASP A 231 40.13 -9.73 39.39
CA ASP A 231 39.73 -8.58 40.21
C ASP A 231 40.53 -7.28 40.10
N THR A 232 39.85 -6.12 40.23
CA THR A 232 39.79 -5.35 41.51
C THR A 232 38.96 -4.05 41.38
N ALA A 233 37.88 -4.01 42.18
CA ALA A 233 37.33 -2.93 43.00
C ALA A 233 37.21 -1.45 42.53
N ALA A 234 35.96 -0.98 42.59
CA ALA A 234 35.45 0.18 43.34
C ALA A 234 35.90 1.62 42.98
N ALA A 235 34.94 2.41 42.49
CA ALA A 235 34.70 3.77 42.98
C ALA A 235 33.30 4.28 42.55
N THR A 236 32.42 4.44 43.53
CA THR A 236 31.18 5.23 43.43
C THR A 236 31.52 6.71 43.30
N PRO A 237 30.73 7.49 42.53
CA PRO A 237 30.46 8.85 42.95
C PRO A 237 28.95 9.11 43.04
N THR A 238 28.55 9.43 44.26
CA THR A 238 27.34 10.18 44.61
C THR A 238 27.33 11.50 43.86
N ILE A 239 26.31 11.76 43.03
CA ILE A 239 26.00 13.12 42.57
C ILE A 239 24.65 13.51 43.18
N VAL A 240 24.77 14.56 43.97
CA VAL A 240 23.75 15.24 44.76
C VAL A 240 22.70 15.86 43.85
N ALA A 241 21.44 15.58 44.13
CA ALA A 241 20.30 16.26 43.55
C ALA A 241 20.29 17.73 44.02
N THR A 242 20.61 18.66 43.13
CA THR A 242 20.26 20.07 43.27
C THR A 242 18.87 20.30 42.68
N ALA A 243 17.94 20.62 43.57
CA ALA A 243 16.59 21.05 43.24
C ALA A 243 16.64 22.43 42.57
N GLU A 244 16.33 22.50 41.28
CA GLU A 244 15.95 23.75 40.62
C GLU A 244 14.43 23.88 40.62
N THR A 245 13.99 24.90 41.37
CA THR A 245 12.61 25.32 41.54
C THR A 245 12.05 25.79 40.19
N THR A 246 11.10 25.03 39.65
CA THR A 246 10.32 25.43 38.48
C THR A 246 9.40 26.60 38.87
N GLN A 247 9.76 27.82 38.47
CA GLN A 247 8.85 28.95 38.53
C GLN A 247 7.75 28.78 37.48
N GLN A 248 6.51 28.80 37.97
CA GLN A 248 5.28 28.84 37.17
C GLN A 248 5.27 30.11 36.29
N PRO A 249 4.92 30.02 34.98
CA PRO A 249 4.62 31.19 34.19
C PRO A 249 3.26 31.75 34.59
N ILE A 250 3.29 32.99 35.08
CA ILE A 250 2.13 33.79 35.45
C ILE A 250 1.37 34.14 34.17
N THR A 251 0.07 33.89 34.19
CA THR A 251 -0.88 34.19 33.13
C THR A 251 -1.01 35.71 32.98
N THR A 252 -0.57 36.27 31.84
CA THR A 252 -0.89 37.63 31.44
C THR A 252 -1.78 37.59 30.20
N THR A 253 -3.06 37.90 30.42
CA THR A 253 -4.07 38.10 29.38
C THR A 253 -3.74 39.35 28.55
N PRO A 254 -3.62 39.27 27.22
CA PRO A 254 -3.61 40.47 26.38
C PRO A 254 -5.03 41.00 26.21
N ALA A 255 -5.21 42.30 26.41
CA ALA A 255 -6.45 43.03 26.14
C ALA A 255 -6.84 42.95 24.64
N PRO A 256 -8.14 43.04 24.30
CA PRO A 256 -8.64 42.75 22.96
C PRO A 256 -8.28 43.85 21.97
N ASN A 257 -7.71 43.47 20.84
CA ASN A 257 -7.43 44.35 19.72
C ASN A 257 -8.70 44.49 18.86
N PRO A 258 -9.29 45.68 18.66
CA PRO A 258 -10.50 45.85 17.88
C PRO A 258 -10.14 45.95 16.40
N ALA A 259 -9.89 44.81 15.79
CA ALA A 259 -9.90 44.62 14.34
C ALA A 259 -10.40 43.20 14.06
N ALA A 260 -11.63 42.92 14.50
CA ALA A 260 -12.35 41.73 14.09
C ALA A 260 -12.67 41.88 12.59
N GLY A 261 -11.81 41.31 11.75
CA GLY A 261 -12.27 40.81 10.46
C GLY A 261 -13.38 39.81 10.74
N GLU A 262 -14.46 39.87 9.96
CA GLU A 262 -15.62 38.98 10.08
C GLU A 262 -15.16 37.53 10.33
N ALA A 263 -15.69 36.91 11.38
CA ALA A 263 -15.47 35.50 11.62
C ALA A 263 -15.86 34.73 10.35
N PRO A 264 -15.05 33.75 9.90
CA PRO A 264 -15.40 32.96 8.73
C PRO A 264 -16.82 32.41 8.92
N THR A 265 -17.69 32.62 7.93
CA THR A 265 -19.05 32.06 7.94
C THR A 265 -18.95 30.57 8.22
N THR A 266 -19.55 30.14 9.32
CA THR A 266 -19.52 28.74 9.72
C THR A 266 -20.40 27.96 8.75
N PHE A 267 -19.83 26.97 8.07
CA PHE A 267 -20.61 26.03 7.27
C PHE A 267 -21.56 25.25 8.18
N THR A 268 -22.73 24.91 7.67
CA THR A 268 -23.74 24.13 8.39
C THR A 268 -23.24 22.72 8.67
N ALA A 269 -22.64 22.08 7.66
CA ALA A 269 -22.10 20.73 7.71
C ALA A 269 -21.12 20.50 6.55
N PRO A 270 -20.23 19.49 6.63
CA PRO A 270 -19.35 19.11 5.53
C PRO A 270 -20.09 18.38 4.40
N ALA A 271 -21.14 17.64 4.74
CA ALA A 271 -21.95 16.87 3.80
C ALA A 271 -23.39 16.74 4.29
N ALA A 272 -24.31 16.53 3.35
CA ALA A 272 -25.68 16.09 3.62
C ALA A 272 -26.02 14.84 2.78
N VAL A 273 -27.02 14.09 3.21
CA VAL A 273 -27.48 12.87 2.52
C VAL A 273 -28.86 13.13 1.91
N LEU A 274 -28.95 13.10 0.59
CA LEU A 274 -30.20 13.27 -0.16
C LEU A 274 -30.90 11.92 -0.31
N ASP A 275 -32.10 11.83 0.27
CA ASP A 275 -33.02 10.71 0.11
C ASP A 275 -34.33 11.18 -0.54
N VAL A 276 -35.23 10.24 -0.85
CA VAL A 276 -36.53 10.50 -1.52
C VAL A 276 -37.43 11.47 -0.76
N ASP A 277 -37.23 11.62 0.55
CA ASP A 277 -38.05 12.47 1.42
C ASP A 277 -37.40 13.82 1.77
N GLY A 278 -36.14 14.04 1.41
CA GLY A 278 -35.43 15.29 1.66
C GLY A 278 -33.91 15.13 1.83
N ALA A 279 -33.25 16.25 2.15
CA ALA A 279 -31.82 16.26 2.46
C ALA A 279 -31.60 16.20 3.98
N TRP A 280 -30.92 15.16 4.44
CA TRP A 280 -30.65 14.88 5.85
C TRP A 280 -29.32 15.49 6.30
N LEU A 281 -29.36 16.22 7.42
CA LEU A 281 -28.21 16.87 8.04
C LEU A 281 -27.67 16.05 9.23
N PRO A 282 -26.41 16.29 9.65
CA PRO A 282 -25.77 15.53 10.72
C PRO A 282 -26.44 15.61 12.10
N ASP A 283 -27.23 16.64 12.36
CA ASP A 283 -27.98 16.83 13.60
C ASP A 283 -29.32 16.04 13.62
N GLY A 284 -29.60 15.30 12.54
CA GLY A 284 -30.83 14.54 12.36
C GLY A 284 -31.99 15.36 11.80
N THR A 285 -31.79 16.64 11.50
CA THR A 285 -32.81 17.45 10.82
C THR A 285 -32.90 17.07 9.34
N ARG A 286 -34.13 17.12 8.83
CA ARG A 286 -34.42 16.94 7.41
C ARG A 286 -34.78 18.29 6.81
N HIS A 287 -34.09 18.66 5.75
CA HIS A 287 -34.44 19.79 4.92
C HIS A 287 -35.38 19.33 3.80
N ASP A 288 -36.60 19.86 3.80
CA ASP A 288 -37.57 19.60 2.75
C ASP A 288 -37.15 20.30 1.44
N LEU A 289 -37.32 19.61 0.33
CA LEU A 289 -36.92 20.11 -0.98
C LEU A 289 -37.92 21.17 -1.45
N ALA A 290 -37.43 22.39 -1.74
CA ALA A 290 -38.27 23.49 -2.21
C ALA A 290 -38.91 23.21 -3.59
N ALA A 291 -38.23 22.40 -4.41
CA ALA A 291 -38.70 21.88 -5.68
C ALA A 291 -38.26 20.41 -5.83
N PRO A 292 -38.97 19.59 -6.62
CA PRO A 292 -38.52 18.24 -6.94
C PRO A 292 -37.14 18.27 -7.61
N ILE A 293 -36.29 17.31 -7.25
CA ILE A 293 -35.00 17.11 -7.92
C ILE A 293 -35.26 16.47 -9.28
N THR A 294 -34.97 17.20 -10.35
CA THR A 294 -35.15 16.75 -11.74
C THR A 294 -33.85 16.28 -12.36
N HIS A 295 -32.75 16.95 -12.04
CA HIS A 295 -31.44 16.67 -12.61
C HIS A 295 -30.31 16.91 -11.59
N VAL A 296 -29.09 16.47 -11.90
CA VAL A 296 -27.94 16.56 -10.98
C VAL A 296 -27.53 18.00 -10.63
N GLY A 297 -27.90 18.97 -11.46
CA GLY A 297 -27.70 20.39 -11.17
C GLY A 297 -28.45 20.86 -9.93
N ASP A 298 -29.69 20.38 -9.74
CA ASP A 298 -30.53 20.71 -8.57
C ASP A 298 -29.86 20.21 -7.29
N VAL A 299 -29.23 19.03 -7.37
CA VAL A 299 -28.46 18.45 -6.26
C VAL A 299 -27.25 19.32 -5.93
N ALA A 300 -26.55 19.84 -6.94
CA ALA A 300 -25.41 20.72 -6.73
C ALA A 300 -25.82 22.05 -6.07
N GLU A 301 -26.99 22.59 -6.40
CA GLU A 301 -27.52 23.81 -5.77
C GLU A 301 -27.86 23.63 -4.28
N LEU A 302 -28.19 22.41 -3.85
CA LEU A 302 -28.41 22.11 -2.43
C LEU A 302 -27.17 22.39 -1.58
N VAL A 303 -25.95 22.25 -2.13
CA VAL A 303 -24.71 22.56 -1.40
C VAL A 303 -24.64 24.02 -1.00
N ALA A 304 -25.02 24.92 -1.91
CA ALA A 304 -25.08 26.35 -1.64
C ALA A 304 -26.26 26.69 -0.71
N THR A 305 -27.43 26.10 -0.97
CA THR A 305 -28.66 26.32 -0.19
C THR A 305 -28.50 25.92 1.28
N LEU A 306 -27.82 24.80 1.53
CA LEU A 306 -27.56 24.26 2.86
C LEU A 306 -26.27 24.83 3.48
N ASN A 307 -25.54 25.69 2.77
CA ASN A 307 -24.24 26.25 3.19
C ASN A 307 -23.27 25.14 3.66
N LEU A 308 -23.05 24.14 2.80
CA LEU A 308 -22.18 23.00 3.11
C LEU A 308 -20.72 23.28 2.71
N GLY A 309 -19.79 22.84 3.54
CA GLY A 309 -18.36 23.00 3.31
C GLY A 309 -17.52 22.59 4.51
N THR A 310 -16.20 22.51 4.30
CA THR A 310 -15.25 22.18 5.37
C THR A 310 -14.10 23.18 5.38
N TRP A 311 -13.83 23.79 6.53
CA TRP A 311 -12.62 24.56 6.75
C TRP A 311 -11.44 23.62 6.97
N THR A 312 -10.43 23.70 6.09
CA THR A 312 -9.21 22.89 6.16
C THR A 312 -8.06 23.64 6.85
N SER A 313 -8.20 24.96 6.97
CA SER A 313 -7.39 25.87 7.80
C SER A 313 -8.15 27.18 8.00
N ASP A 314 -7.57 28.14 8.73
CA ASP A 314 -8.17 29.46 8.97
C ASP A 314 -8.45 30.28 7.69
N LYS A 315 -7.86 29.89 6.56
CA LYS A 315 -7.95 30.63 5.28
C LYS A 315 -8.42 29.79 4.10
N TRP A 316 -8.52 28.47 4.29
CA TRP A 316 -8.82 27.55 3.20
C TRP A 316 -10.01 26.69 3.56
N SER A 317 -10.93 26.59 2.61
CA SER A 317 -12.08 25.69 2.68
C SER A 317 -12.19 24.87 1.42
N VAL A 318 -12.84 23.72 1.56
CA VAL A 318 -13.24 22.87 0.45
C VAL A 318 -14.77 22.85 0.35
N PRO A 319 -15.33 22.77 -0.88
CA PRO A 319 -16.78 22.72 -1.10
C PRO A 319 -17.43 21.54 -0.37
N GLY A 320 -18.70 21.73 0.00
CA GLY A 320 -19.52 20.67 0.60
C GLY A 320 -19.86 19.54 -0.36
N GLN A 321 -20.48 18.51 0.18
CA GLN A 321 -20.84 17.30 -0.55
C GLN A 321 -22.31 16.95 -0.37
N ILE A 322 -22.93 16.39 -1.40
CA ILE A 322 -24.22 15.70 -1.30
C ILE A 322 -24.03 14.22 -1.63
N TRP A 323 -24.51 13.37 -0.75
CA TRP A 323 -24.51 11.92 -0.91
C TRP A 323 -25.92 11.45 -1.24
N ILE A 324 -26.11 10.81 -2.38
CA ILE A 324 -27.41 10.35 -2.86
C ILE A 324 -27.60 8.88 -2.46
N THR A 325 -28.71 8.58 -1.78
CA THR A 325 -29.09 7.21 -1.40
C THR A 325 -29.44 6.36 -2.62
N ASP A 326 -29.48 5.04 -2.43
CA ASP A 326 -29.93 4.12 -3.49
C ASP A 326 -31.39 4.38 -3.90
N ALA A 327 -32.26 4.64 -2.92
CA ALA A 327 -33.66 4.96 -3.16
C ALA A 327 -33.83 6.23 -3.97
N MET A 328 -33.06 7.28 -3.66
CA MET A 328 -33.10 8.53 -4.43
C MET A 328 -32.54 8.35 -5.85
N ALA A 329 -31.46 7.58 -6.01
CA ALA A 329 -30.91 7.28 -7.33
C ALA A 329 -31.95 6.58 -8.22
N GLN A 330 -32.69 5.60 -7.69
CA GLN A 330 -33.80 4.95 -8.40
C GLN A 330 -34.94 5.92 -8.69
N HIS A 331 -35.28 6.80 -7.75
CA HIS A 331 -36.34 7.79 -7.90
C HIS A 331 -36.08 8.75 -9.08
N VAL A 332 -34.82 9.15 -9.28
CA VAL A 332 -34.42 10.02 -10.42
C VAL A 332 -34.11 9.24 -11.70
N GLY A 333 -34.47 7.95 -11.75
CA GLY A 333 -34.39 7.13 -12.97
C GLY A 333 -33.04 6.45 -13.23
N ILE A 334 -32.16 6.35 -12.22
CA ILE A 334 -30.93 5.56 -12.30
C ILE A 334 -31.23 4.14 -11.81
N ASP A 335 -31.23 3.14 -12.70
CA ASP A 335 -31.53 1.75 -12.34
C ASP A 335 -30.37 1.07 -11.59
N THR A 336 -30.25 1.36 -10.30
CA THR A 336 -29.23 0.79 -9.43
C THR A 336 -29.50 -0.68 -9.06
N SER A 337 -30.72 -1.19 -9.30
CA SER A 337 -31.09 -2.58 -9.01
C SER A 337 -30.31 -3.58 -9.87
N SER A 338 -29.84 -3.13 -11.04
CA SER A 338 -29.00 -3.88 -11.97
C SER A 338 -27.52 -3.97 -11.55
N LEU A 339 -27.11 -3.26 -10.49
CA LEU A 339 -25.72 -3.21 -10.06
C LEU A 339 -25.27 -4.52 -9.41
N GLY A 340 -24.24 -5.13 -9.98
CA GLY A 340 -23.57 -6.29 -9.41
C GLY A 340 -22.67 -5.93 -8.22
N LYS A 341 -21.96 -6.95 -7.71
CA LYS A 341 -20.98 -6.76 -6.63
C LYS A 341 -19.64 -6.16 -7.09
N ARG A 342 -19.29 -6.27 -8.39
CA ARG A 342 -18.01 -5.82 -8.95
C ARG A 342 -18.21 -4.68 -9.95
N ASN A 343 -17.17 -3.86 -10.13
CA ASN A 343 -17.10 -2.76 -11.10
C ASN A 343 -18.30 -1.79 -11.02
N ARG A 344 -18.79 -1.51 -9.80
CA ARG A 344 -19.99 -0.69 -9.57
C ARG A 344 -19.84 0.72 -10.14
N ASN A 345 -18.67 1.34 -9.98
CA ASN A 345 -18.38 2.67 -10.51
C ASN A 345 -18.53 2.73 -12.04
N ASP A 346 -17.97 1.76 -12.78
CA ASP A 346 -18.04 1.78 -14.24
C ASP A 346 -19.45 1.50 -14.75
N ARG A 347 -20.21 0.64 -14.07
CA ARG A 347 -21.64 0.43 -14.37
C ARG A 347 -22.48 1.67 -14.07
N ILE A 348 -22.20 2.39 -13.00
CA ILE A 348 -22.86 3.68 -12.70
C ILE A 348 -22.61 4.70 -13.81
N LYS A 349 -21.38 4.77 -14.34
CA LYS A 349 -21.06 5.62 -15.50
C LYS A 349 -21.90 5.25 -16.72
N GLU A 350 -22.02 3.96 -17.01
CA GLU A 350 -22.85 3.46 -18.12
C GLU A 350 -24.33 3.82 -17.95
N LEU A 351 -24.88 3.60 -16.75
CA LEU A 351 -26.30 3.86 -16.44
C LEU A 351 -26.66 5.35 -16.50
N THR A 352 -25.70 6.24 -16.22
CA THR A 352 -25.98 7.68 -16.09
C THR A 352 -25.69 8.48 -17.35
N ALA A 353 -24.87 7.99 -18.28
CA ALA A 353 -24.41 8.73 -19.46
C ALA A 353 -25.51 9.28 -20.38
N GLN A 354 -26.68 8.64 -20.41
CA GLN A 354 -27.83 9.08 -21.21
C GLN A 354 -29.09 9.23 -20.36
N SER A 355 -28.93 9.28 -19.04
CA SER A 355 -30.06 9.48 -18.14
C SER A 355 -30.62 10.90 -18.29
N PRO A 356 -31.95 11.11 -18.19
CA PRO A 356 -32.52 12.45 -18.09
C PRO A 356 -31.88 13.28 -16.98
N PHE A 357 -31.57 12.63 -15.85
CA PHE A 357 -30.90 13.23 -14.69
C PHE A 357 -29.56 13.92 -15.01
N VAL A 358 -28.85 13.46 -16.05
CA VAL A 358 -27.59 14.07 -16.52
C VAL A 358 -27.84 14.99 -17.73
N THR A 359 -28.55 14.50 -18.74
CA THR A 359 -28.73 15.22 -20.01
C THR A 359 -29.47 16.54 -19.85
N GLU A 360 -30.44 16.60 -18.93
CA GLU A 360 -31.14 17.85 -18.60
C GLU A 360 -30.20 18.85 -17.93
N ALA A 361 -29.38 18.43 -16.97
CA ALA A 361 -28.41 19.30 -16.31
C ALA A 361 -27.41 19.91 -17.32
N LEU A 362 -26.89 19.09 -18.24
CA LEU A 362 -26.00 19.57 -19.31
C LEU A 362 -26.70 20.59 -20.22
N SER A 363 -27.98 20.38 -20.54
CA SER A 363 -28.77 21.32 -21.35
C SER A 363 -28.97 22.67 -20.66
N GLU A 364 -28.97 22.69 -19.32
CA GLU A 364 -29.05 23.89 -18.50
C GLU A 364 -27.69 24.56 -18.23
N GLY A 365 -26.61 24.05 -18.85
CA GLY A 365 -25.27 24.62 -18.74
C GLY A 365 -24.47 24.15 -17.53
N TRP A 366 -24.92 23.09 -16.83
CA TRP A 366 -24.09 22.42 -15.83
C TRP A 366 -22.98 21.62 -16.49
N GLN A 367 -21.89 21.43 -15.75
CA GLN A 367 -20.69 20.74 -16.19
C GLN A 367 -20.35 19.65 -15.19
N LEU A 368 -19.93 18.49 -15.71
CA LEU A 368 -19.64 17.30 -14.91
C LEU A 368 -18.16 16.92 -15.02
N GLY A 369 -17.60 16.52 -13.88
CA GLY A 369 -16.21 16.11 -13.77
C GLY A 369 -16.01 14.70 -14.33
N GLY A 370 -14.87 14.51 -14.99
CA GLY A 370 -14.52 13.26 -15.67
C GLY A 370 -14.08 13.54 -17.10
N LYS A 371 -13.44 12.55 -17.75
CA LYS A 371 -12.87 12.72 -19.10
C LYS A 371 -13.92 13.03 -20.16
N GLU A 372 -15.08 12.39 -20.09
CA GLU A 372 -16.16 12.55 -21.07
C GLU A 372 -17.13 13.68 -20.69
N GLY A 373 -17.27 13.99 -19.39
CA GLY A 373 -18.11 15.08 -18.89
C GLY A 373 -19.61 14.92 -19.13
N ASP A 374 -20.07 13.71 -19.46
CA ASP A 374 -21.43 13.39 -19.90
C ASP A 374 -22.13 12.36 -19.00
N ARG A 375 -21.54 12.01 -17.85
CA ARG A 375 -22.03 10.95 -16.94
C ARG A 375 -21.62 11.16 -15.49
N LEU A 376 -22.28 10.44 -14.59
CA LEU A 376 -21.91 10.38 -13.17
C LEU A 376 -21.12 9.10 -12.88
N GLY A 377 -20.08 9.21 -12.05
CA GLY A 377 -19.46 8.08 -11.40
C GLY A 377 -19.96 7.94 -9.97
N THR A 378 -19.34 7.05 -9.19
CA THR A 378 -19.53 7.00 -7.73
C THR A 378 -19.27 8.37 -7.08
N TRP A 379 -18.32 9.12 -7.64
CA TRP A 379 -18.00 10.48 -7.25
C TRP A 379 -17.90 11.36 -8.49
N THR A 380 -18.67 12.43 -8.55
CA THR A 380 -18.63 13.40 -9.66
C THR A 380 -18.60 14.82 -9.11
N ARG A 381 -17.70 15.65 -9.66
CA ARG A 381 -17.74 17.09 -9.45
C ARG A 381 -18.79 17.70 -10.36
N VAL A 382 -19.61 18.60 -9.83
CA VAL A 382 -20.67 19.29 -10.58
C VAL A 382 -20.51 20.79 -10.37
N TRP A 383 -20.50 21.56 -11.44
CA TRP A 383 -20.38 23.02 -11.39
C TRP A 383 -21.14 23.69 -12.53
N LYS A 384 -21.33 25.01 -12.42
CA LYS A 384 -21.94 25.84 -13.45
C LYS A 384 -21.15 27.13 -13.62
N GLY A 385 -20.66 27.37 -14.83
CA GLY A 385 -19.85 28.56 -15.14
C GLY A 385 -18.55 28.59 -14.33
N GLU A 386 -18.30 29.68 -13.61
CA GLU A 386 -17.08 29.86 -12.78
C GLU A 386 -17.28 29.45 -11.31
N THR A 387 -18.42 28.83 -10.97
CA THR A 387 -18.66 28.36 -9.59
C THR A 387 -17.71 27.23 -9.22
N ARG A 388 -17.34 27.15 -7.94
CA ARG A 388 -16.55 26.03 -7.43
C ARG A 388 -17.35 24.74 -7.54
N GLY A 389 -16.76 23.72 -8.17
CA GLY A 389 -17.40 22.42 -8.27
C GLY A 389 -17.60 21.75 -6.92
N VAL A 390 -18.79 21.18 -6.75
CA VAL A 390 -19.21 20.46 -5.54
C VAL A 390 -19.20 18.97 -5.79
N TRP A 391 -19.06 18.18 -4.73
CA TRP A 391 -19.08 16.73 -4.86
C TRP A 391 -20.50 16.19 -4.76
N VAL A 392 -20.91 15.44 -5.78
CA VAL A 392 -22.08 14.58 -5.76
C VAL A 392 -21.59 13.13 -5.71
N ALA A 393 -22.00 12.40 -4.67
CA ALA A 393 -21.57 11.03 -4.41
C ALA A 393 -22.77 10.08 -4.46
N LEU A 394 -22.68 9.02 -5.27
CA LEU A 394 -23.72 8.00 -5.38
C LEU A 394 -23.37 6.83 -4.47
N VAL A 395 -24.14 6.64 -3.38
CA VAL A 395 -23.94 5.53 -2.43
C VAL A 395 -23.99 4.17 -3.14
N SER A 396 -24.87 4.04 -4.14
CA SER A 396 -25.01 2.84 -4.96
C SER A 396 -23.73 2.47 -5.72
N GLY A 397 -22.88 3.44 -6.05
CA GLY A 397 -21.61 3.20 -6.73
C GLY A 397 -20.49 2.71 -5.81
N MET A 398 -20.70 2.69 -4.49
CA MET A 398 -19.65 2.45 -3.51
C MET A 398 -19.61 1.00 -3.00
N SER A 399 -18.44 0.60 -2.49
CA SER A 399 -18.27 -0.70 -1.84
C SER A 399 -19.16 -0.81 -0.60
N GLN A 400 -19.79 -1.96 -0.43
CA GLN A 400 -20.59 -2.28 0.75
C GLN A 400 -19.83 -3.23 1.69
N ASP A 401 -18.57 -3.54 1.39
CA ASP A 401 -17.72 -4.33 2.28
C ASP A 401 -17.37 -3.46 3.51
N PRO A 402 -17.75 -3.86 4.74
CA PRO A 402 -17.42 -3.11 5.95
C PRO A 402 -15.90 -2.93 6.16
N LYS A 403 -15.07 -3.77 5.55
CA LYS A 403 -13.59 -3.62 5.61
C LYS A 403 -13.09 -2.50 4.72
N GLU A 404 -13.72 -2.27 3.58
CA GLU A 404 -13.34 -1.22 2.63
C GLU A 404 -14.03 0.11 2.94
N MET A 405 -15.29 0.05 3.39
CA MET A 405 -16.04 1.23 3.81
C MET A 405 -16.85 1.04 5.10
N PRO A 406 -16.19 1.13 6.27
CA PRO A 406 -16.84 1.00 7.57
C PRO A 406 -18.07 1.89 7.76
N ILE A 407 -18.05 3.15 7.27
CA ILE A 407 -19.18 4.08 7.51
C ILE A 407 -20.48 3.69 6.79
N LEU A 408 -20.44 2.77 5.83
CA LEU A 408 -21.62 2.18 5.18
C LEU A 408 -21.85 0.71 5.52
N GLY A 409 -20.96 0.08 6.29
CA GLY A 409 -20.92 -1.38 6.46
C GLY A 409 -22.19 -1.99 7.06
N ASP A 410 -22.99 -1.21 7.78
CA ASP A 410 -24.26 -1.59 8.40
C ASP A 410 -25.49 -1.03 7.67
N SER A 411 -25.33 -0.47 6.46
CA SER A 411 -26.42 0.15 5.70
C SER A 411 -27.17 1.24 6.50
N PRO A 412 -26.49 2.32 6.92
CA PRO A 412 -27.05 3.31 7.83
C PRO A 412 -28.22 4.09 7.22
N ALA A 413 -29.14 4.54 8.06
CA ALA A 413 -30.15 5.52 7.69
C ALA A 413 -29.50 6.85 7.25
N PRO A 414 -30.16 7.67 6.40
CA PRO A 414 -29.58 8.91 5.85
C PRO A 414 -29.00 9.86 6.91
N ALA A 415 -29.74 10.12 8.00
CA ALA A 415 -29.27 10.95 9.11
C ALA A 415 -28.01 10.40 9.79
N VAL A 416 -27.93 9.07 9.95
CA VAL A 416 -26.78 8.38 10.56
C VAL A 416 -25.56 8.49 9.66
N LEU A 417 -25.73 8.32 8.35
CA LEU A 417 -24.65 8.54 7.39
C LEU A 417 -24.16 9.99 7.39
N ALA A 418 -25.06 10.98 7.38
CA ALA A 418 -24.70 12.39 7.48
C ALA A 418 -23.89 12.69 8.76
N ARG A 419 -24.32 12.11 9.89
CA ARG A 419 -23.59 12.20 11.17
C ARG A 419 -22.18 11.62 11.07
N ARG A 420 -22.01 10.41 10.52
CA ARG A 420 -20.69 9.76 10.35
C ARG A 420 -19.75 10.58 9.48
N LEU A 421 -20.25 11.11 8.37
CA LEU A 421 -19.47 11.99 7.48
C LEU A 421 -19.04 13.26 8.21
N SER A 422 -19.92 13.85 9.02
CA SER A 422 -19.60 15.02 9.83
C SER A 422 -18.57 14.74 10.91
N LEU A 423 -18.70 13.63 11.63
CA LEU A 423 -17.72 13.19 12.64
C LEU A 423 -16.34 13.01 12.01
N LEU A 424 -16.26 12.28 10.89
CA LEU A 424 -15.00 12.02 10.19
C LEU A 424 -14.36 13.33 9.69
N ALA A 425 -15.13 14.17 9.00
CA ALA A 425 -14.62 15.41 8.42
C ALA A 425 -14.19 16.42 9.49
N GLY A 426 -14.96 16.53 10.59
CA GLY A 426 -14.60 17.36 11.73
C GLY A 426 -13.33 16.89 12.42
N ALA A 427 -13.19 15.58 12.61
CA ALA A 427 -12.02 14.95 13.21
C ALA A 427 -10.75 15.14 12.36
N LEU A 428 -10.84 14.94 11.04
CA LEU A 428 -9.74 15.12 10.10
C LEU A 428 -9.44 16.60 9.76
N ARG A 429 -10.40 17.49 10.02
CA ARG A 429 -10.46 18.86 9.45
C ARG A 429 -10.33 18.84 7.92
N PHE A 430 -10.94 17.83 7.31
CA PHE A 430 -10.91 17.56 5.88
C PHE A 430 -11.99 16.54 5.53
N PRO A 431 -12.80 16.74 4.48
CA PRO A 431 -13.85 15.81 4.13
C PRO A 431 -13.27 14.58 3.41
N TRP A 432 -13.93 13.45 3.57
CA TRP A 432 -13.60 12.25 2.80
C TRP A 432 -14.14 12.37 1.37
N ALA A 433 -13.32 12.08 0.35
CA ALA A 433 -13.73 12.12 -1.05
C ALA A 433 -13.00 11.10 -1.93
N VAL A 434 -13.70 10.58 -2.94
CA VAL A 434 -13.19 9.70 -4.01
C VAL A 434 -12.70 8.33 -3.53
N SER A 435 -11.57 8.29 -2.83
CA SER A 435 -11.00 7.05 -2.30
C SER A 435 -10.24 7.33 -0.99
N PRO A 436 -10.02 6.29 -0.15
CA PRO A 436 -9.23 6.44 1.06
C PRO A 436 -7.81 6.98 0.79
N ALA A 437 -7.13 6.46 -0.23
CA ALA A 437 -5.78 6.88 -0.59
C ALA A 437 -5.74 8.32 -1.10
N SER A 438 -6.62 8.68 -2.04
CA SER A 438 -6.68 10.02 -2.62
C SER A 438 -6.98 11.07 -1.56
N THR A 439 -7.94 10.80 -0.65
CA THR A 439 -8.25 11.69 0.47
C THR A 439 -7.05 11.95 1.34
N GLY A 440 -6.25 10.93 1.66
CA GLY A 440 -5.08 11.15 2.50
C GLY A 440 -3.94 11.88 1.79
N ILE A 441 -3.74 11.69 0.48
CA ILE A 441 -2.78 12.50 -0.29
C ILE A 441 -3.26 13.96 -0.37
N ASP A 442 -4.54 14.19 -0.63
CA ASP A 442 -5.14 15.53 -0.60
C ASP A 442 -4.95 16.19 0.77
N LEU A 443 -5.12 15.43 1.86
CA LEU A 443 -4.86 15.90 3.21
C LEU A 443 -3.38 16.26 3.42
N MET A 444 -2.44 15.49 2.87
CA MET A 444 -0.99 15.81 2.93
C MET A 444 -0.70 17.15 2.25
N ILE A 445 -1.27 17.37 1.07
CA ILE A 445 -1.13 18.62 0.31
C ILE A 445 -1.79 19.79 1.06
N ALA A 446 -3.03 19.61 1.52
CA ALA A 446 -3.79 20.62 2.25
C ALA A 446 -3.14 21.02 3.57
N ALA A 447 -2.40 20.11 4.21
CA ALA A 447 -1.66 20.40 5.42
C ALA A 447 -0.41 21.27 5.19
N ARG A 448 0.03 21.46 3.93
CA ARG A 448 1.21 22.28 3.56
C ARG A 448 0.96 23.22 2.37
N PRO A 449 0.00 24.15 2.46
CA PRO A 449 -0.47 24.93 1.31
C PRO A 449 0.63 25.81 0.65
N LYS A 450 1.68 26.20 1.38
CA LYS A 450 2.74 27.09 0.88
C LYS A 450 3.88 26.37 0.15
N GLU A 451 4.13 25.10 0.45
CA GLU A 451 5.33 24.39 0.00
C GLU A 451 5.06 23.00 -0.58
N TRP A 452 3.80 22.56 -0.63
CA TRP A 452 3.43 21.23 -1.10
C TRP A 452 3.99 20.91 -2.49
N LYS A 453 4.13 21.89 -3.40
CA LYS A 453 4.68 21.66 -4.75
C LYS A 453 6.13 21.20 -4.72
N ARG A 454 6.93 21.73 -3.80
CA ARG A 454 8.32 21.32 -3.59
C ARG A 454 8.36 20.01 -2.82
N VAL A 455 7.64 19.97 -1.70
CA VAL A 455 7.69 18.84 -0.75
C VAL A 455 7.08 17.57 -1.35
N PHE A 456 5.98 17.67 -2.06
CA PHE A 456 5.28 16.51 -2.64
C PHE A 456 5.43 16.45 -4.15
N ALA A 457 6.51 17.01 -4.72
CA ALA A 457 6.87 16.68 -6.10
C ALA A 457 6.99 15.16 -6.27
N SER A 458 6.60 14.65 -7.43
CA SER A 458 6.73 13.21 -7.75
C SER A 458 8.20 12.83 -7.79
N SER A 459 8.55 11.72 -7.14
CA SER A 459 9.85 11.06 -7.33
C SER A 459 9.96 10.45 -8.73
N ASP A 460 11.20 10.18 -9.15
CA ASP A 460 11.51 9.39 -10.35
C ASP A 460 11.23 7.90 -10.11
N ALA A 461 10.26 7.35 -10.84
CA ALA A 461 9.87 5.95 -10.75
C ALA A 461 10.99 4.98 -11.18
N GLU A 462 11.85 5.40 -12.11
CA GLU A 462 12.95 4.55 -12.57
C GLU A 462 14.11 4.53 -11.57
N PHE A 463 14.31 5.61 -10.81
CA PHE A 463 15.28 5.63 -9.72
C PHE A 463 14.93 4.61 -8.64
N ALA A 464 13.69 4.62 -8.15
CA ALA A 464 13.28 3.73 -7.06
C ALA A 464 13.41 2.24 -7.41
N LYS A 465 13.17 1.85 -8.67
CA LYS A 465 13.27 0.47 -9.17
C LYS A 465 14.69 -0.08 -9.23
N LYS A 466 15.72 0.79 -9.25
CA LYS A 466 17.14 0.36 -9.30
C LYS A 466 17.55 -0.41 -8.06
N PHE A 467 16.86 -0.19 -6.95
CA PHE A 467 17.25 -0.71 -5.66
C PHE A 467 16.39 -1.91 -5.30
N GLN A 468 17.03 -3.05 -5.03
CA GLN A 468 16.41 -4.12 -4.25
C GLN A 468 16.37 -3.71 -2.78
N ILE A 469 15.46 -2.79 -2.43
CA ILE A 469 15.35 -2.27 -1.07
C ILE A 469 14.73 -3.36 -0.21
N PHE A 470 15.53 -3.89 0.71
CA PHE A 470 15.14 -5.00 1.57
C PHE A 470 14.38 -4.51 2.81
N GLU A 471 13.44 -3.58 2.60
CA GLU A 471 12.57 -3.08 3.66
C GLU A 471 11.30 -3.92 3.72
N ALA A 472 11.42 -5.07 4.37
CA ALA A 472 10.32 -5.99 4.63
C ALA A 472 9.80 -5.85 6.07
N ASP A 473 8.57 -6.29 6.26
CA ASP A 473 8.02 -6.56 7.60
C ASP A 473 8.82 -7.67 8.30
N ILE A 474 8.78 -7.70 9.63
CA ILE A 474 9.46 -8.76 10.39
C ILE A 474 8.70 -10.07 10.18
N ASP A 475 9.42 -11.14 9.85
CA ASP A 475 8.91 -12.50 9.93
C ASP A 475 9.98 -13.36 10.62
N TRP A 476 9.80 -13.56 11.92
CA TRP A 476 10.83 -14.13 12.76
C TRP A 476 10.20 -14.95 13.89
N SER A 477 10.81 -16.08 14.18
CA SER A 477 10.55 -16.90 15.35
C SER A 477 11.88 -17.43 15.86
N ARG A 478 11.88 -18.00 17.07
CA ARG A 478 13.01 -18.74 17.61
C ARG A 478 12.53 -19.92 18.44
N THR A 479 13.40 -20.89 18.62
CA THR A 479 13.18 -21.95 19.60
C THR A 479 13.10 -21.37 21.01
N LEU A 480 12.24 -21.97 21.84
CA LEU A 480 12.12 -21.65 23.26
C LEU A 480 13.37 -22.05 24.03
N SER A 481 13.71 -21.28 25.06
CA SER A 481 14.63 -21.72 26.10
C SER A 481 13.94 -22.73 27.04
N ASP A 482 14.75 -23.43 27.85
CA ASP A 482 14.25 -24.43 28.81
C ASP A 482 13.27 -23.85 29.84
N ASP A 483 13.44 -22.58 30.23
CA ASP A 483 12.54 -21.91 31.17
C ASP A 483 11.25 -21.45 30.49
N GLU A 484 11.34 -20.93 29.27
CA GLU A 484 10.17 -20.54 28.47
C GLU A 484 9.30 -21.74 28.10
N ALA A 485 9.91 -22.90 27.83
CA ALA A 485 9.20 -24.15 27.53
C ALA A 485 8.35 -24.68 28.70
N LYS A 486 8.54 -24.15 29.92
CA LYS A 486 7.73 -24.50 31.10
C LYS A 486 6.45 -23.64 31.22
N CYS A 487 6.38 -22.52 30.50
CA CYS A 487 5.21 -21.65 30.52
C CYS A 487 3.98 -22.37 29.93
N ARG A 488 2.79 -21.99 30.40
CA ARG A 488 1.53 -22.62 29.94
C ARG A 488 0.93 -21.96 28.69
N TYR A 489 1.12 -20.66 28.52
CA TYR A 489 0.41 -19.86 27.54
C TYR A 489 1.35 -19.10 26.61
N VAL A 490 0.86 -18.82 25.41
CA VAL A 490 1.45 -17.85 24.48
C VAL A 490 0.42 -16.79 24.15
N HIS A 491 0.84 -15.53 24.22
CA HIS A 491 0.00 -14.38 23.93
C HIS A 491 0.59 -13.55 22.80
N ALA A 492 -0.25 -13.25 21.80
CA ALA A 492 0.06 -12.38 20.70
C ALA A 492 -0.47 -10.97 20.96
N PHE A 493 0.36 -9.96 20.69
CA PHE A 493 0.02 -8.55 20.88
C PHE A 493 0.22 -7.77 19.58
N ASP A 494 -0.86 -7.17 19.09
CA ASP A 494 -0.91 -6.34 17.87
C ASP A 494 -0.53 -4.89 18.19
N ARG A 495 0.39 -4.30 17.42
CA ARG A 495 0.78 -2.90 17.56
C ARG A 495 -0.13 -1.97 16.76
N GLY A 496 -0.89 -1.14 17.45
CA GLY A 496 -1.85 -0.21 16.85
C GLY A 496 -1.22 0.80 15.87
N GLY A 497 -1.62 0.72 14.60
CA GLY A 497 -1.27 1.69 13.56
C GLY A 497 0.24 1.83 13.34
N SER A 498 0.92 0.68 13.23
CA SER A 498 2.39 0.57 13.25
C SER A 498 3.09 1.56 12.30
N TYR A 499 2.72 1.60 11.02
CA TYR A 499 3.32 2.52 10.04
C TYR A 499 3.05 4.00 10.36
N ALA A 500 1.80 4.35 10.71
CA ALA A 500 1.46 5.72 11.07
C ALA A 500 2.23 6.20 12.31
N ALA A 501 2.43 5.32 13.29
CA ALA A 501 3.21 5.61 14.49
C ALA A 501 4.70 5.89 14.19
N GLY A 502 5.23 5.37 13.08
CA GLY A 502 6.60 5.63 12.62
C GLY A 502 6.86 7.06 12.13
N ILE A 503 5.81 7.82 11.77
CA ILE A 503 5.95 9.09 11.05
C ILE A 503 6.36 10.27 11.96
N ALA A 504 5.93 10.29 13.22
CA ALA A 504 5.98 11.47 14.10
C ALA A 504 7.38 12.12 14.23
N GLY A 505 8.44 11.33 14.12
CA GLY A 505 9.83 11.78 14.24
C GLY A 505 10.71 11.49 13.03
N LEU A 506 10.11 11.09 11.89
CA LEU A 506 10.86 10.60 10.75
C LEU A 506 11.28 11.75 9.83
N GLU A 507 12.60 11.89 9.62
CA GLU A 507 13.17 12.72 8.56
C GLU A 507 12.96 12.02 7.22
N LEU A 508 12.38 12.72 6.26
CA LEU A 508 11.97 12.16 4.98
C LEU A 508 12.61 12.92 3.81
N PRO A 509 12.99 12.21 2.73
CA PRO A 509 13.54 12.77 1.50
C PRO A 509 12.71 13.90 0.90
N ILE A 510 13.34 14.94 0.34
CA ILE A 510 12.74 15.95 -0.54
C ILE A 510 13.62 16.11 -1.79
N GLY A 511 13.02 15.98 -2.97
CA GLY A 511 13.74 16.17 -4.24
C GLY A 511 14.73 15.06 -4.56
N GLU A 512 15.80 15.41 -5.29
CA GLU A 512 16.77 14.47 -5.84
C GLU A 512 17.84 14.04 -4.83
N PRO A 513 18.26 12.76 -4.85
CA PRO A 513 19.36 12.28 -4.02
C PRO A 513 20.74 12.68 -4.55
N VAL A 514 21.72 12.67 -3.65
CA VAL A 514 23.15 12.73 -3.95
C VAL A 514 23.76 11.34 -3.82
N HIS A 515 24.47 10.91 -4.86
CA HIS A 515 25.13 9.61 -4.91
C HIS A 515 26.56 9.66 -4.35
N HIS A 516 26.90 8.67 -3.54
CA HIS A 516 28.22 8.45 -2.96
C HIS A 516 28.68 7.01 -3.28
N SER A 517 29.48 6.86 -4.34
CA SER A 517 29.93 5.56 -4.85
C SER A 517 30.92 4.81 -3.96
N ASN A 518 31.56 5.50 -3.02
CA ASN A 518 32.60 4.94 -2.14
C ASN A 518 32.14 4.92 -0.67
N GLY A 519 30.82 4.86 -0.46
CA GLY A 519 30.20 5.02 0.85
C GLY A 519 30.24 6.45 1.39
N LEU A 520 29.60 6.63 2.54
CA LEU A 520 29.55 7.89 3.28
C LEU A 520 29.47 7.56 4.78
N PRO A 521 30.16 8.28 5.68
CA PRO A 521 29.98 8.09 7.11
C PRO A 521 28.50 8.23 7.51
N PHE A 522 28.02 7.29 8.32
CA PHE A 522 26.61 7.24 8.70
C PHE A 522 26.18 8.45 9.53
N ASP A 523 25.12 9.14 9.09
CA ASP A 523 24.41 10.15 9.89
C ASP A 523 22.94 9.76 10.02
N ARG A 524 22.51 9.45 11.25
CA ARG A 524 21.12 9.09 11.58
C ARG A 524 20.09 10.18 11.27
N LYS A 525 20.52 11.43 11.07
CA LYS A 525 19.63 12.55 10.73
C LYS A 525 19.45 12.76 9.23
N LEU A 526 20.30 12.14 8.42
CA LEU A 526 20.31 12.28 6.97
C LEU A 526 19.56 11.09 6.35
N PRO A 527 18.35 11.28 5.79
CA PRO A 527 17.65 10.20 5.12
C PRO A 527 18.41 9.76 3.88
N GLY A 528 18.36 8.45 3.61
CA GLY A 528 19.25 7.82 2.66
C GLY A 528 19.02 6.33 2.54
N TYR A 529 19.48 5.82 1.40
CA TYR A 529 19.71 4.41 1.11
C TYR A 529 21.20 4.11 1.27
N TRP A 530 21.49 3.03 1.95
CA TRP A 530 22.83 2.62 2.34
C TRP A 530 23.03 1.17 1.91
N LEU A 531 24.01 0.92 1.04
CA LEU A 531 24.41 -0.42 0.67
C LEU A 531 25.39 -0.91 1.73
N VAL A 532 24.99 -1.96 2.46
CA VAL A 532 25.76 -2.47 3.58
C VAL A 532 25.91 -3.98 3.50
N GLU A 533 27.03 -4.48 4.01
CA GLU A 533 27.16 -5.91 4.30
C GLU A 533 26.24 -6.28 5.47
N ILE A 534 25.67 -7.50 5.41
CA ILE A 534 24.73 -7.97 6.41
C ILE A 534 25.45 -8.93 7.36
N PRO A 535 25.82 -8.48 8.58
CA PRO A 535 26.49 -9.31 9.55
C PRO A 535 25.56 -10.39 10.11
N GLU A 536 26.17 -11.44 10.69
CA GLU A 536 25.45 -12.48 11.43
C GLU A 536 24.65 -11.88 12.60
N CYS A 537 23.63 -12.62 13.04
CA CYS A 537 22.80 -12.18 14.15
C CYS A 537 23.63 -12.09 15.44
N ALA A 538 23.66 -10.92 16.08
CA ALA A 538 24.43 -10.70 17.31
C ALA A 538 23.73 -11.28 18.55
N ASP A 539 22.40 -11.26 18.58
CA ASP A 539 21.59 -11.81 19.69
C ASP A 539 20.45 -12.66 19.13
N TRP A 540 20.49 -13.96 19.40
CA TRP A 540 19.49 -14.94 18.95
C TRP A 540 18.09 -14.70 19.52
N ARG A 541 17.95 -13.88 20.58
CA ARG A 541 16.65 -13.57 21.21
C ARG A 541 15.89 -12.46 20.48
N LEU A 542 16.53 -11.81 19.52
CA LEU A 542 15.96 -10.71 18.73
C LEU A 542 16.06 -10.99 17.23
N PRO A 543 15.14 -10.46 16.42
CA PRO A 543 15.32 -10.44 14.97
C PRO A 543 16.50 -9.54 14.59
N ASN A 544 17.29 -9.96 13.59
CA ASN A 544 18.34 -9.13 13.03
C ASN A 544 17.72 -7.90 12.32
N PRO A 545 18.05 -6.65 12.70
CA PRO A 545 17.48 -5.45 12.10
C PRO A 545 17.76 -5.30 10.60
N LEU A 546 18.88 -5.85 10.14
CA LEU A 546 19.33 -5.85 8.75
C LEU A 546 18.84 -7.08 7.95
N ASN A 547 18.32 -8.09 8.64
CA ASN A 547 17.75 -9.30 8.05
C ASN A 547 16.46 -9.72 8.78
N PRO A 548 15.38 -8.93 8.68
CA PRO A 548 14.18 -9.10 9.50
C PRO A 548 13.34 -10.34 9.16
N MET A 549 13.65 -11.03 8.06
CA MET A 549 13.00 -12.27 7.61
C MET A 549 13.89 -13.51 7.82
N GLY A 550 15.09 -13.36 8.39
CA GLY A 550 16.02 -14.47 8.60
C GLY A 550 16.47 -15.17 7.32
N LEU A 551 16.58 -14.46 6.20
CA LEU A 551 16.99 -15.04 4.92
C LEU A 551 18.49 -15.33 4.90
N SER A 552 18.93 -16.31 4.12
CA SER A 552 20.35 -16.47 3.81
C SER A 552 20.78 -15.35 2.85
N ILE A 553 21.70 -14.49 3.29
CA ILE A 553 22.17 -13.33 2.53
C ILE A 553 23.68 -13.47 2.33
N SER A 554 24.11 -13.53 1.07
CA SER A 554 25.52 -13.65 0.68
C SER A 554 26.08 -12.38 0.03
N GLU A 555 25.24 -11.37 -0.18
CA GLU A 555 25.58 -10.14 -0.90
C GLU A 555 25.12 -8.91 -0.11
N PRO A 556 25.79 -7.75 -0.27
CA PRO A 556 25.35 -6.50 0.35
C PRO A 556 23.93 -6.13 -0.03
N LYS A 557 23.18 -5.53 0.90
CA LYS A 557 21.78 -5.11 0.68
C LYS A 557 21.57 -3.63 0.94
N TRP A 558 20.65 -3.05 0.17
CA TRP A 558 20.21 -1.68 0.35
C TRP A 558 19.23 -1.59 1.52
N VAL A 559 19.59 -0.79 2.52
CA VAL A 559 18.76 -0.49 3.69
C VAL A 559 18.54 1.02 3.81
N THR A 560 17.48 1.41 4.49
CA THR A 560 17.20 2.83 4.76
C THR A 560 17.83 3.28 6.09
N THR A 561 17.93 4.60 6.26
CA THR A 561 18.49 5.23 7.47
C THR A 561 17.86 4.73 8.78
N PRO A 562 16.53 4.58 8.92
CA PRO A 562 15.94 4.02 10.14
C PRO A 562 16.42 2.61 10.50
N THR A 563 16.67 1.78 9.49
CA THR A 563 17.16 0.41 9.67
C THR A 563 18.59 0.42 10.19
N LEU A 564 19.45 1.20 9.54
CA LEU A 564 20.86 1.32 9.91
C LEU A 564 21.02 2.01 11.28
N GLU A 565 20.16 3.00 11.60
CA GLU A 565 20.09 3.62 12.94
C GLU A 565 19.79 2.55 14.00
N ARG A 566 18.81 1.66 13.73
CA ARG A 566 18.48 0.60 14.68
C ARG A 566 19.60 -0.43 14.81
N ALA A 567 20.21 -0.84 13.70
CA ALA A 567 21.35 -1.75 13.71
C ALA A 567 22.51 -1.17 14.53
N SER A 568 22.90 0.07 14.29
CA SER A 568 23.94 0.76 15.07
C SER A 568 23.61 0.81 16.56
N SER A 569 22.36 1.07 16.94
CA SER A 569 21.93 1.07 18.35
C SER A 569 21.99 -0.29 19.04
N LEU A 570 22.04 -1.37 18.25
CA LEU A 570 22.19 -2.76 18.71
C LEU A 570 23.65 -3.24 18.63
N GLY A 571 24.60 -2.36 18.32
CA GLY A 571 26.02 -2.66 18.25
C GLY A 571 26.51 -3.21 16.91
N TYR A 572 25.66 -3.18 15.86
CA TYR A 572 26.08 -3.54 14.51
C TYR A 572 26.86 -2.39 13.88
N GLU A 573 28.06 -2.67 13.37
CA GLU A 573 28.91 -1.72 12.64
C GLU A 573 29.17 -2.22 11.21
N PRO A 574 28.14 -2.34 10.36
CA PRO A 574 28.33 -2.85 9.01
C PRO A 574 29.10 -1.84 8.15
N GLU A 575 29.94 -2.33 7.24
CA GLU A 575 30.63 -1.50 6.27
C GLU A 575 29.64 -0.88 5.28
N ILE A 576 29.72 0.43 5.06
CA ILE A 576 28.90 1.17 4.09
C ILE A 576 29.69 1.26 2.79
N LEU A 577 29.25 0.52 1.79
CA LEU A 577 29.91 0.41 0.49
C LEU A 577 29.50 1.53 -0.47
N GLU A 578 28.22 1.92 -0.41
CA GLU A 578 27.61 2.89 -1.31
C GLU A 578 26.44 3.59 -0.60
N ALA A 579 26.15 4.85 -0.97
CA ALA A 579 25.00 5.55 -0.43
C ALA A 579 24.32 6.48 -1.44
N TYR A 580 23.00 6.60 -1.32
CA TYR A 580 22.20 7.68 -1.91
C TYR A 580 21.53 8.44 -0.76
N VAL A 581 21.82 9.72 -0.61
CA VAL A 581 21.33 10.53 0.51
C VAL A 581 20.55 11.75 0.03
N TRP A 582 19.63 12.25 0.84
CA TRP A 582 18.85 13.46 0.52
C TRP A 582 19.23 14.61 1.44
N PRO A 583 20.11 15.54 0.99
CA PRO A 583 20.47 16.72 1.78
C PRO A 583 19.29 17.66 2.05
N ASP A 584 18.33 17.75 1.12
CA ASP A 584 17.05 18.42 1.36
C ASP A 584 16.06 17.40 1.93
N HIS A 585 15.67 17.60 3.18
CA HIS A 585 14.80 16.69 3.89
C HIS A 585 14.04 17.41 5.00
N GLY A 586 13.05 16.71 5.57
CA GLY A 586 12.37 17.20 6.75
C GLY A 586 11.32 16.24 7.27
N ARG A 587 10.69 16.61 8.38
CA ARG A 587 9.52 15.91 8.94
C ARG A 587 8.25 16.26 8.17
N VAL A 588 8.26 15.98 6.87
CA VAL A 588 7.25 16.49 5.93
C VAL A 588 5.84 15.96 6.20
N LEU A 589 5.71 14.77 6.79
CA LEU A 589 4.41 14.18 7.09
C LEU A 589 3.85 14.48 8.48
N VAL A 590 4.55 15.26 9.33
CA VAL A 590 4.07 15.57 10.70
C VAL A 590 2.69 16.25 10.73
N PRO A 591 2.43 17.33 9.96
CA PRO A 591 1.11 17.96 9.97
C PRO A 591 -0.03 17.04 9.54
N TRP A 592 0.25 16.11 8.63
CA TRP A 592 -0.71 15.08 8.21
C TRP A 592 -0.92 14.04 9.31
N TYR A 593 0.17 13.52 9.87
CA TYR A 593 0.14 12.54 10.97
C TYR A 593 -0.62 13.06 12.18
N GLU A 594 -0.42 14.32 12.57
CA GLU A 594 -1.12 14.93 13.70
C GLU A 594 -2.63 14.95 13.47
N ARG A 595 -3.10 15.30 12.27
CA ARG A 595 -4.53 15.24 11.94
C ARG A 595 -5.08 13.82 12.04
N ILE A 596 -4.37 12.83 11.51
CA ILE A 596 -4.79 11.42 11.59
C ILE A 596 -4.83 10.92 13.04
N ARG A 597 -3.81 11.23 13.83
CA ARG A 597 -3.70 10.88 15.26
C ARG A 597 -4.81 11.54 16.08
N ASP A 598 -5.02 12.83 15.88
CA ASP A 598 -6.01 13.59 16.62
C ASP A 598 -7.41 13.12 16.25
N ALA A 599 -7.67 12.85 14.96
CA ALA A 599 -8.93 12.27 14.52
C ALA A 599 -9.20 10.91 15.17
N ARG A 600 -8.19 10.04 15.23
CA ARG A 600 -8.31 8.74 15.90
C ARG A 600 -8.63 8.87 17.39
N THR A 601 -8.08 9.88 18.05
CA THR A 601 -8.26 10.14 19.48
C THR A 601 -9.64 10.71 19.77
N VAL A 602 -10.07 11.72 18.99
CA VAL A 602 -11.37 12.37 19.14
C VAL A 602 -12.52 11.41 18.82
N LEU A 603 -12.33 10.50 17.86
CA LEU A 603 -13.33 9.50 17.49
C LEU A 603 -13.31 8.23 18.37
N ASP A 604 -12.39 8.12 19.34
CA ASP A 604 -12.34 7.00 20.28
C ASP A 604 -13.36 7.21 21.42
N VAL A 605 -14.63 7.35 21.04
CA VAL A 605 -15.74 7.60 21.96
C VAL A 605 -16.36 6.27 22.38
N LYS A 606 -16.36 6.03 23.69
CA LYS A 606 -16.95 4.82 24.27
C LYS A 606 -18.46 4.78 23.99
N ASP A 607 -18.96 3.62 23.61
CA ASP A 607 -20.39 3.34 23.40
C ASP A 607 -21.08 4.19 22.31
N ASP A 608 -20.31 4.82 21.40
CA ASP A 608 -20.81 5.51 20.21
C ASP A 608 -20.38 4.77 18.93
N LEU A 609 -21.30 3.97 18.36
CA LEU A 609 -21.04 3.15 17.18
C LEU A 609 -20.64 3.98 15.95
N ASP A 610 -21.26 5.14 15.72
CA ASP A 610 -20.96 5.94 14.53
C ASP A 610 -19.59 6.60 14.63
N ALA A 611 -19.18 7.04 15.82
CA ALA A 611 -17.84 7.53 16.05
C ALA A 611 -16.80 6.41 15.84
N GLN A 612 -17.10 5.19 16.28
CA GLN A 612 -16.25 4.02 16.06
C GLN A 612 -16.11 3.68 14.57
N LEU A 613 -17.19 3.68 13.80
CA LEU A 613 -17.14 3.44 12.35
C LEU A 613 -16.44 4.57 11.59
N ALA A 614 -16.61 5.83 12.01
CA ALA A 614 -15.83 6.95 11.47
C ALA A 614 -14.34 6.79 11.79
N ARG A 615 -13.99 6.31 12.99
CA ARG A 615 -12.60 6.00 13.37
C ARG A 615 -12.00 4.89 12.54
N GLU A 616 -12.78 3.85 12.24
CA GLU A 616 -12.38 2.77 11.34
C GLU A 616 -12.19 3.28 9.91
N GLN A 617 -13.04 4.18 9.42
CA GLN A 617 -12.83 4.82 8.12
C GLN A 617 -11.56 5.68 8.09
N ASN A 618 -11.24 6.40 9.16
CA ASN A 618 -9.94 7.07 9.31
C ASN A 618 -8.78 6.05 9.21
N LYS A 619 -8.93 4.86 9.81
CA LYS A 619 -7.97 3.75 9.65
C LYS A 619 -7.80 3.30 8.21
N VAL A 620 -8.88 3.14 7.46
CA VAL A 620 -8.80 2.81 6.03
C VAL A 620 -8.06 3.91 5.27
N ILE A 621 -8.37 5.19 5.52
CA ILE A 621 -7.73 6.35 4.89
C ILE A 621 -6.22 6.31 5.09
N TYR A 622 -5.72 6.32 6.32
CA TYR A 622 -4.28 6.44 6.54
C TYR A 622 -3.50 5.20 6.09
N THR A 623 -4.08 4.00 6.19
CA THR A 623 -3.44 2.75 5.74
C THR A 623 -3.24 2.77 4.23
N HIS A 624 -4.30 3.08 3.48
CA HIS A 624 -4.24 3.13 2.01
C HIS A 624 -3.38 4.27 1.50
N THR A 625 -3.36 5.41 2.22
CA THR A 625 -2.52 6.55 1.89
C THR A 625 -1.04 6.23 1.99
N ILE A 626 -0.63 5.51 3.04
CA ILE A 626 0.77 5.07 3.16
C ILE A 626 1.10 4.07 2.05
N GLY A 627 0.23 3.08 1.81
CA GLY A 627 0.48 2.05 0.79
C GLY A 627 0.59 2.60 -0.64
N ILE A 628 -0.18 3.64 -0.99
CA ILE A 628 -0.17 4.19 -2.36
C ILE A 628 1.11 4.98 -2.70
N LEU A 629 1.90 5.41 -1.71
CA LEU A 629 3.11 6.22 -1.94
C LEU A 629 4.13 5.52 -2.85
N ASN A 630 4.13 4.19 -2.84
CA ASN A 630 5.00 3.33 -3.66
C ASN A 630 4.28 2.72 -4.88
N SER A 631 3.12 3.26 -5.27
CA SER A 631 2.32 2.68 -6.37
C SER A 631 2.65 3.33 -7.72
N ASP A 632 3.45 2.63 -8.52
CA ASP A 632 3.75 3.05 -9.89
C ASP A 632 2.49 3.18 -10.75
N LEU A 633 1.57 2.22 -10.59
CA LEU A 633 0.35 2.15 -11.39
C LEU A 633 -0.58 3.34 -11.15
N HIS A 634 -0.64 3.85 -9.91
CA HIS A 634 -1.67 4.80 -9.51
C HIS A 634 -1.16 6.21 -9.24
N LEU A 635 0.11 6.37 -8.88
CA LEU A 635 0.65 7.65 -8.40
C LEU A 635 1.89 8.14 -9.16
N ALA A 636 2.60 7.30 -9.92
CA ALA A 636 3.79 7.74 -10.67
C ALA A 636 3.50 8.97 -11.56
N GLY A 637 4.41 9.94 -11.50
CA GLY A 637 4.27 11.22 -12.20
C GLY A 637 3.30 12.21 -11.54
N ARG A 638 2.68 11.85 -10.41
CA ARG A 638 1.74 12.71 -9.67
C ARG A 638 2.34 13.17 -8.35
N PRO A 639 1.92 14.35 -7.85
CA PRO A 639 2.28 14.80 -6.52
C PRO A 639 1.97 13.75 -5.44
N GLY A 640 2.92 13.54 -4.53
CA GLY A 640 2.82 12.57 -3.45
C GLY A 640 3.43 11.20 -3.76
N TYR A 641 3.72 10.85 -5.02
CA TYR A 641 4.47 9.64 -5.34
C TYR A 641 5.90 9.71 -4.80
N SER A 642 6.22 8.81 -3.88
CA SER A 642 7.55 8.68 -3.30
C SER A 642 7.71 7.29 -2.67
N PRO A 643 8.17 6.31 -3.47
CA PRO A 643 8.67 5.02 -2.99
C PRO A 643 9.62 5.16 -1.80
N GLU A 644 10.47 6.18 -1.82
CA GLU A 644 11.51 6.40 -0.82
C GLU A 644 10.92 6.70 0.55
N ARG A 645 9.89 7.55 0.59
CA ARG A 645 9.17 7.82 1.84
C ARG A 645 8.46 6.58 2.36
N HIS A 646 7.86 5.79 1.48
CA HIS A 646 7.25 4.52 1.87
C HIS A 646 8.26 3.59 2.53
N HIS A 647 9.41 3.37 1.90
CA HIS A 647 10.48 2.53 2.46
C HIS A 647 10.96 3.03 3.83
N HIS A 648 11.18 4.35 3.98
CA HIS A 648 11.56 4.93 5.28
C HIS A 648 10.48 4.76 6.35
N ILE A 649 9.19 4.84 5.99
CA ILE A 649 8.07 4.63 6.92
C ILE A 649 8.01 3.18 7.40
N VAL A 650 8.12 2.22 6.47
CA VAL A 650 8.15 0.78 6.78
C VAL A 650 9.34 0.47 7.70
N ALA A 651 10.53 0.93 7.33
CA ALA A 651 11.75 0.77 8.10
C ALA A 651 11.64 1.36 9.51
N LYS A 652 11.12 2.59 9.65
CA LYS A 652 10.98 3.23 10.96
C LYS A 652 9.95 2.52 11.83
N SER A 653 8.88 2.02 11.24
CA SER A 653 7.90 1.20 11.93
C SER A 653 8.54 -0.05 12.52
N ARG A 654 9.30 -0.79 11.70
CA ARG A 654 10.06 -1.98 12.10
C ARG A 654 11.09 -1.67 13.18
N ALA A 655 11.92 -0.65 12.97
CA ALA A 655 12.93 -0.20 13.93
C ALA A 655 12.32 0.11 15.31
N ASN A 656 11.13 0.71 15.35
CA ASN A 656 10.43 0.98 16.60
C ASN A 656 9.91 -0.29 17.31
N ILE A 657 9.48 -1.32 16.56
CA ILE A 657 9.11 -2.63 17.13
C ILE A 657 10.36 -3.26 17.75
N MET A 658 11.46 -3.32 17.00
CA MET A 658 12.75 -3.87 17.46
C MET A 658 13.32 -3.13 18.67
N TYR A 659 13.16 -1.81 18.72
CA TYR A 659 13.48 -1.02 19.89
C TYR A 659 12.65 -1.46 21.10
N ARG A 660 11.34 -1.63 20.91
CA ARG A 660 10.44 -1.93 22.01
C ARG A 660 10.65 -3.33 22.58
N ILE A 661 10.78 -4.35 21.73
CA ILE A 661 10.98 -5.72 22.19
C ILE A 661 12.34 -5.91 22.89
N ALA A 662 13.38 -5.21 22.42
CA ALA A 662 14.69 -5.21 23.09
C ALA A 662 14.62 -4.54 24.46
N GLN A 663 13.99 -3.36 24.53
CA GLN A 663 13.77 -2.67 25.80
C GLN A 663 13.00 -3.54 26.80
N ILE A 664 11.94 -4.24 26.36
CA ILE A 664 11.18 -5.15 27.23
C ILE A 664 12.07 -6.30 27.73
N GLY A 665 12.87 -6.90 26.84
CA GLY A 665 13.79 -7.98 27.21
C GLY A 665 14.87 -7.54 28.19
N GLU A 666 15.44 -6.35 28.00
CA GLU A 666 16.42 -5.73 28.91
C GLU A 666 15.82 -5.39 30.28
N ASP A 667 14.61 -4.80 30.29
CA ASP A 667 13.95 -4.32 31.51
C ASP A 667 13.36 -5.46 32.36
N THR A 668 12.87 -6.53 31.72
CA THR A 668 12.07 -7.57 32.39
C THR A 668 12.65 -8.97 32.33
N GLY A 669 13.65 -9.21 31.47
CA GLY A 669 14.15 -10.55 31.16
C GLY A 669 13.23 -11.37 30.25
N GLN A 670 12.05 -10.87 29.88
CA GLN A 670 11.13 -11.57 28.98
C GLN A 670 11.37 -11.14 27.54
N TRP A 671 11.77 -12.11 26.71
CA TRP A 671 12.11 -11.88 25.30
C TRP A 671 10.98 -12.38 24.39
N PRO A 672 10.76 -11.74 23.22
CA PRO A 672 9.78 -12.24 22.28
C PRO A 672 10.18 -13.64 21.77
N VAL A 673 9.20 -14.49 21.53
CA VAL A 673 9.41 -15.83 20.93
C VAL A 673 9.10 -15.84 19.43
N ALA A 674 8.27 -14.90 18.98
CA ALA A 674 7.98 -14.67 17.57
C ALA A 674 7.53 -13.23 17.32
N VAL A 675 7.76 -12.75 16.10
CA VAL A 675 7.29 -11.48 15.58
C VAL A 675 6.85 -11.68 14.13
N THR A 676 5.62 -11.31 13.81
CA THR A 676 5.11 -11.29 12.42
C THR A 676 4.48 -9.94 12.14
N LYS A 677 5.01 -9.19 11.18
CA LYS A 677 4.62 -7.82 10.86
C LYS A 677 4.69 -6.92 12.10
N ASP A 678 3.53 -6.56 12.65
CA ASP A 678 3.33 -5.73 13.82
C ASP A 678 2.79 -6.50 15.05
N THR A 679 2.68 -7.82 14.95
CA THR A 679 2.34 -8.74 16.05
C THR A 679 3.60 -9.25 16.74
N VAL A 680 3.66 -9.16 18.06
CA VAL A 680 4.74 -9.75 18.90
C VAL A 680 4.16 -10.84 19.81
N LEU A 681 4.90 -11.92 20.01
CA LEU A 681 4.47 -13.05 20.85
C LEU A 681 5.40 -13.21 22.05
N TYR A 682 4.79 -13.43 23.21
CA TYR A 682 5.45 -13.73 24.48
C TYR A 682 4.80 -14.96 25.13
N VAL A 683 5.59 -15.71 25.89
CA VAL A 683 5.09 -16.84 26.69
C VAL A 683 4.92 -16.41 28.15
N SER A 684 3.95 -17.00 28.83
CA SER A 684 3.61 -16.67 30.23
C SER A 684 2.88 -17.81 30.92
N ASP A 685 2.94 -17.85 32.25
CA ASP A 685 2.05 -18.67 33.09
C ASP A 685 0.75 -17.94 33.48
N GLU A 686 0.67 -16.64 33.22
CA GLU A 686 -0.55 -15.86 33.39
C GLU A 686 -1.49 -16.07 32.20
N SER A 687 -2.72 -16.49 32.47
CA SER A 687 -3.72 -16.78 31.45
C SER A 687 -4.38 -15.53 30.86
N ASP A 688 -4.48 -14.43 31.64
CA ASP A 688 -5.05 -13.18 31.14
C ASP A 688 -4.00 -12.43 30.30
N PRO A 689 -4.20 -12.27 28.98
CA PRO A 689 -3.24 -11.59 28.11
C PRO A 689 -2.98 -10.14 28.52
N GLN A 690 -3.90 -9.47 29.23
CA GLN A 690 -3.67 -8.11 29.72
C GLN A 690 -2.68 -8.07 30.87
N LEU A 691 -2.73 -9.06 31.76
CA LEU A 691 -1.79 -9.21 32.88
C LEU A 691 -0.46 -9.81 32.43
N ALA A 692 -0.49 -10.66 31.39
CA ALA A 692 0.69 -11.29 30.81
C ALA A 692 1.54 -10.34 29.94
N TRP A 693 1.09 -9.11 29.65
CA TRP A 693 1.86 -8.16 28.86
C TRP A 693 3.17 -7.76 29.59
N PRO A 694 4.35 -8.07 29.03
CA PRO A 694 5.62 -7.79 29.70
C PRO A 694 6.07 -6.33 29.61
N GLY A 695 5.47 -5.53 28.71
CA GLY A 695 5.85 -4.13 28.55
C GLY A 695 5.21 -3.20 29.58
N GLY A 696 5.66 -1.93 29.59
CA GLY A 696 5.13 -0.91 30.49
C GLY A 696 3.68 -0.51 30.15
N PRO A 697 2.90 0.02 31.12
CA PRO A 697 1.50 0.37 30.94
C PRO A 697 1.26 1.47 29.90
N LYS A 698 2.25 2.35 29.66
CA LYS A 698 2.17 3.37 28.60
C LYS A 698 2.19 2.77 27.19
N GLN A 699 2.74 1.56 27.06
CA GLN A 699 2.89 0.85 25.79
C GLN A 699 1.71 -0.10 25.56
N PHE A 700 0.88 -0.35 26.57
CA PHE A 700 -0.31 -1.17 26.44
C PHE A 700 -1.52 -0.32 26.06
N GLY A 701 -2.35 -0.81 25.13
CA GLY A 701 -3.58 -0.18 24.71
C GLY A 701 -3.77 -0.12 23.21
N ARG A 702 -4.81 0.60 22.79
CA ARG A 702 -5.20 0.71 21.39
C ARG A 702 -4.58 1.92 20.68
N GLY A 703 -3.81 2.78 21.34
CA GLY A 703 -3.19 3.98 20.78
C GLY A 703 -2.15 3.71 19.68
N PHE A 704 -1.58 4.76 19.08
CA PHE A 704 -0.56 4.57 18.04
C PHE A 704 0.74 4.07 18.67
N GLY A 705 1.26 2.97 18.13
CA GLY A 705 2.47 2.31 18.63
C GLY A 705 2.30 1.59 19.97
N GLN A 706 1.08 1.52 20.51
CA GLN A 706 0.73 0.71 21.66
C GLN A 706 0.34 -0.71 21.23
N TYR A 707 0.46 -1.66 22.15
CA TYR A 707 0.20 -3.07 21.98
C TYR A 707 -1.08 -3.47 22.69
N LYS A 708 -1.93 -4.25 22.02
CA LYS A 708 -3.16 -4.82 22.59
C LYS A 708 -3.19 -6.32 22.34
N PRO A 709 -3.89 -7.10 23.16
CA PRO A 709 -4.10 -8.52 22.89
C PRO A 709 -4.72 -8.73 21.51
N GLU A 710 -4.14 -9.63 20.73
CA GLU A 710 -4.61 -10.04 19.41
C GLU A 710 -5.13 -11.48 19.41
N GLY A 711 -4.51 -12.36 20.19
CA GLY A 711 -4.94 -13.74 20.36
C GLY A 711 -4.07 -14.49 21.36
N SER A 712 -4.49 -15.69 21.76
CA SER A 712 -3.80 -16.51 22.76
C SER A 712 -3.97 -18.00 22.47
N ALA A 713 -3.04 -18.82 22.94
CA ALA A 713 -3.10 -20.27 22.80
C ALA A 713 -2.38 -20.98 23.96
N LEU A 714 -2.63 -22.27 24.13
CA LEU A 714 -1.81 -23.14 24.98
C LEU A 714 -0.44 -23.33 24.33
N LEU A 715 0.63 -23.12 25.09
CA LEU A 715 1.99 -23.18 24.54
C LEU A 715 2.31 -24.57 23.98
N ALA A 716 1.84 -25.63 24.63
CA ALA A 716 2.06 -27.01 24.21
C ALA A 716 1.51 -27.31 22.80
N GLU A 717 0.42 -26.67 22.40
CA GLU A 717 -0.20 -26.83 21.07
C GLU A 717 0.43 -25.89 20.04
N HIS A 718 1.03 -24.79 20.52
CA HIS A 718 1.55 -23.71 19.68
C HIS A 718 3.05 -23.78 19.40
N GLN A 719 3.80 -24.55 20.19
CA GLN A 719 5.26 -24.62 20.13
C GLN A 719 5.80 -25.02 18.75
N GLN A 720 5.02 -25.80 17.98
CA GLN A 720 5.37 -26.21 16.61
C GLN A 720 5.63 -25.03 15.65
N TYR A 721 5.12 -23.83 15.96
CA TYR A 721 5.30 -22.61 15.16
C TYR A 721 6.52 -21.78 15.55
N LEU A 722 7.29 -22.23 16.55
CA LEU A 722 8.46 -21.53 17.11
C LEU A 722 9.76 -22.26 16.71
N ASP A 723 9.97 -22.39 15.39
CA ASP A 723 10.96 -23.28 14.77
C ASP A 723 12.16 -22.55 14.14
N SER A 724 12.27 -21.23 14.33
CA SER A 724 13.28 -20.35 13.72
C SER A 724 13.14 -20.16 12.20
N LYS A 725 12.01 -20.52 11.59
CA LYS A 725 11.75 -20.40 10.14
C LYS A 725 10.63 -19.40 9.82
N GLY A 726 10.54 -18.33 10.60
CA GLY A 726 9.43 -17.38 10.59
C GLY A 726 8.24 -17.88 11.41
N TYR A 727 7.20 -17.06 11.55
CA TYR A 727 6.03 -17.40 12.37
C TYR A 727 4.78 -17.65 11.54
N ARG A 728 4.24 -18.88 11.65
CA ARG A 728 3.08 -19.35 10.87
C ARG A 728 1.84 -19.70 11.69
N GLY A 729 1.87 -19.56 13.01
CA GLY A 729 0.77 -19.95 13.91
C GLY A 729 -0.38 -18.96 14.05
N LYS A 730 -0.44 -17.89 13.24
CA LYS A 730 -1.40 -16.79 13.49
C LYS A 730 -2.87 -17.22 13.39
N SER A 731 -3.19 -18.20 12.53
CA SER A 731 -4.54 -18.75 12.37
C SER A 731 -5.02 -19.57 13.56
N ASP A 732 -4.10 -20.05 14.39
CA ASP A 732 -4.35 -21.02 15.45
C ASP A 732 -4.47 -20.33 16.82
N LEU A 733 -4.32 -19.00 16.83
CA LEU A 733 -4.55 -18.18 18.01
C LEU A 733 -6.06 -18.00 18.23
N ILE A 734 -6.50 -18.21 19.45
CA ILE A 734 -7.88 -17.97 19.89
C ILE A 734 -8.05 -16.46 20.13
N ALA A 735 -9.14 -15.89 19.60
CA ALA A 735 -9.41 -14.47 19.72
C ALA A 735 -9.57 -14.05 21.20
N PRO A 736 -9.18 -12.83 21.62
CA PRO A 736 -9.11 -12.46 23.03
C PRO A 736 -10.46 -12.57 23.76
N ALA A 737 -11.57 -12.25 23.09
CA ALA A 737 -12.90 -12.37 23.69
C ALA A 737 -13.31 -13.83 23.92
N GLU A 738 -12.96 -14.73 23.00
CA GLU A 738 -13.22 -16.16 23.11
C GLU A 738 -12.33 -16.79 24.18
N TRP A 739 -11.04 -16.46 24.17
CA TRP A 739 -10.06 -16.91 25.17
C TRP A 739 -10.48 -16.56 26.60
N MET A 740 -10.95 -15.32 26.83
CA MET A 740 -11.42 -14.89 28.16
C MET A 740 -12.76 -15.49 28.56
N SER A 741 -13.54 -16.01 27.61
CA SER A 741 -14.85 -16.64 27.86
C SER A 741 -14.76 -18.15 28.06
N ALA A 742 -13.75 -18.77 27.45
CA ALA A 742 -13.43 -20.15 27.67
C ALA A 742 -12.72 -20.23 29.03
N ASP A 743 -13.30 -20.92 30.01
CA ASP A 743 -12.69 -21.23 31.32
C ASP A 743 -11.44 -22.15 31.17
N ILE A 744 -10.50 -21.78 30.30
CA ILE A 744 -9.21 -22.48 30.07
C ILE A 744 -8.32 -22.39 31.32
N SER A 745 -8.71 -21.57 32.31
CA SER A 745 -8.16 -21.52 33.66
C SER A 745 -8.39 -22.79 34.48
N ALA A 746 -9.16 -23.78 34.00
CA ALA A 746 -9.54 -24.96 34.78
C ALA A 746 -9.29 -26.30 34.05
N GLY A 747 -8.06 -26.57 33.61
CA GLY A 747 -7.74 -27.90 33.07
C GLY A 747 -6.26 -28.16 32.82
N SER A 748 -5.56 -28.67 33.84
CA SER A 748 -4.59 -29.80 33.79
C SER A 748 -3.60 -29.74 34.96
N ASP A 749 -4.09 -29.86 36.19
CA ASP A 749 -3.34 -30.56 37.25
C ASP A 749 -3.85 -32.01 37.22
N SER A 750 -3.18 -32.85 36.44
CA SER A 750 -3.34 -34.31 36.49
C SER A 750 -2.08 -34.99 36.01
#